data_AF-A0A932G8S8-F1
#
_entry.id   AF-A0A932G8S8-F1
#
_cell.length_a   1.000
_cell.length_b   1.000
_cell.length_c   1.000
_cell.angle_alpha   90.00
_cell.angle_beta   90.00
_cell.angle_gamma   90.00
#
_symmetry.space_group_name_H-M   'P 1'
#
loop_
_entity.id
_entity.type
_entity.pdbx_description
1 polymer ?
#
loop_
_entity_poly.entity_id
_entity_poly.type
_entity_poly.pdbx_seq_one_letter_code
_entity_poly.pdbx_strand_id
1 'polypeptide(L)'
;MSKKVLLTSVCRPMGPKFGDAPSVGYELLYRQVTRAQGLFSPRTVNIHFGLEYIAENLDAPTVVLQYPSKRELIRELKKGYDYVGVSFLMAVMHKMKETVALIRRYAPQSKIVLGGYGTVLKDDVLKPYADYICREEGVAFFRRLLDEPEIPMPYKHPLIVSWLKIFGLKVSGTGKIFAGLGCPNGCDFCCTSHFFSRKHVKLLPEGKDIYAVIERYLDMDPNLVFLILDEDFLLNKKRAMAFRECVLKGGRTVSIFAFSSIKAISQYTVEEILEMGIDGFWIGYEGTRSNYAKQQGRPIADILTEFREHGITVLTSMIVGFDYQNQEVVAQELDGLMKLKPALAQFLIYGPVPSTPFYERIIKENLLQDVYTSDKDLFYRRADGFRTMIKHPTLSPEAIEDIQRWCFEQDFRRLGPSIFRVLEARLLGYQRLKDSPNPILRQKADYYARELRVAYPVFLAGRLLGPNAAIRRWIGDLERRIHAELGHPALAERGQSVAAVGAALWTGLTLKLDLFQHPRLQRTTYRMPSKRWRAFDVWEELHRKVAIPNLSIQVELQHARKQVWLRLEGALSAAHAEGLGHHIRESLERSKSRLVLDLQKLHWDKVDDLGPLREKLAEYRSRIRLVLPKLSAAHPELILLASMFGHYKG
;
A
#
# COMPACT_ATOMS: atom_id res chain seq x y z
N MET A 1 17.49 32.29 0.06
CA MET A 1 17.81 30.86 -0.17
C MET A 1 16.50 30.08 -0.16
N SER A 2 16.35 29.03 -0.97
CA SER A 2 15.14 28.19 -0.93
C SER A 2 15.02 27.51 0.44
N LYS A 3 13.84 27.62 1.07
CA LYS A 3 13.51 27.00 2.37
C LYS A 3 13.62 25.48 2.24
N LYS A 4 14.23 24.80 3.20
CA LYS A 4 14.35 23.33 3.27
C LYS A 4 13.30 22.72 4.19
N VAL A 5 12.71 21.61 3.75
CA VAL A 5 11.63 20.93 4.48
C VAL A 5 12.04 19.51 4.86
N LEU A 6 11.77 19.13 6.10
CA LEU A 6 11.79 17.74 6.55
C LEU A 6 10.36 17.32 6.87
N LEU A 7 9.86 16.28 6.22
CA LEU A 7 8.58 15.66 6.54
C LEU A 7 8.85 14.32 7.23
N THR A 8 8.20 14.04 8.34
CA THR A 8 8.40 12.80 9.09
C THR A 8 7.09 12.27 9.66
N SER A 9 6.96 10.94 9.71
CA SER A 9 5.99 10.33 10.61
C SER A 9 6.50 10.38 12.05
N VAL A 10 5.69 9.87 12.98
CA VAL A 10 6.14 9.58 14.36
C VAL A 10 7.25 8.53 14.41
N CYS A 11 8.03 8.54 15.50
CA CYS A 11 9.15 7.62 15.69
C CYS A 11 8.72 6.21 16.12
N ARG A 12 9.36 5.18 15.55
CA ARG A 12 9.31 3.80 16.05
C ARG A 12 10.20 3.62 17.30
N PRO A 13 10.00 2.60 18.14
CA PRO A 13 9.10 1.46 17.97
C PRO A 13 7.61 1.79 18.27
N MET A 14 6.72 1.02 17.65
CA MET A 14 5.26 1.14 17.75
C MET A 14 4.65 -0.13 18.35
N GLY A 15 3.56 -0.01 19.11
CA GLY A 15 2.76 -1.11 19.63
C GLY A 15 2.60 -1.09 21.17
N PRO A 16 1.80 -2.02 21.73
CA PRO A 16 1.43 -2.01 23.15
C PRO A 16 2.57 -1.95 24.15
N LYS A 17 3.68 -2.65 23.85
CA LYS A 17 4.89 -2.62 24.70
C LYS A 17 5.50 -1.23 24.84
N PHE A 18 5.15 -0.31 23.94
CA PHE A 18 5.67 1.05 23.89
C PHE A 18 4.59 2.10 24.16
N GLY A 19 3.47 1.70 24.75
CA GLY A 19 2.39 2.60 25.17
C GLY A 19 1.32 2.87 24.12
N ASP A 20 1.41 2.30 22.91
CA ASP A 20 0.38 2.46 21.88
C ASP A 20 -0.81 1.52 22.13
N ALA A 21 -1.99 1.86 21.60
CA ALA A 21 -3.11 0.94 21.68
C ALA A 21 -2.93 -0.27 20.72
N PRO A 22 -3.51 -1.45 21.00
CA PRO A 22 -3.20 -2.67 20.25
C PRO A 22 -3.60 -2.67 18.78
N SER A 23 -4.54 -1.82 18.36
CA SER A 23 -4.92 -1.68 16.95
C SER A 23 -4.00 -0.74 16.17
N VAL A 24 -3.22 0.09 16.88
CA VAL A 24 -2.39 1.12 16.28
C VAL A 24 -1.09 0.52 15.74
N GLY A 25 -0.83 0.79 14.47
CA GLY A 25 0.39 0.36 13.82
C GLY A 25 0.41 0.73 12.34
N TYR A 26 1.41 0.23 11.65
CA TYR A 26 1.61 0.39 10.21
C TYR A 26 0.94 -0.73 9.40
N GLU A 27 0.25 -1.68 10.05
CA GLU A 27 -0.37 -2.84 9.39
C GLU A 27 -1.87 -2.93 9.68
N LEU A 28 -2.64 -2.32 8.79
CA LEU A 28 -4.11 -2.25 8.87
C LEU A 28 -4.74 -3.65 8.92
N LEU A 29 -4.34 -4.53 8.01
CA LEU A 29 -4.95 -5.85 7.87
C LEU A 29 -4.75 -6.71 9.14
N TYR A 30 -3.58 -6.67 9.76
CA TYR A 30 -3.26 -7.49 10.92
C TYR A 30 -3.91 -7.02 12.22
N ARG A 31 -3.79 -5.72 12.52
CA ARG A 31 -4.22 -5.19 13.81
C ARG A 31 -5.69 -4.78 13.85
N GLN A 32 -6.29 -4.52 12.69
CA GLN A 32 -7.64 -3.96 12.57
C GLN A 32 -8.65 -4.87 11.85
N VAL A 33 -8.27 -5.57 10.79
CA VAL A 33 -9.22 -6.32 9.95
C VAL A 33 -9.24 -7.82 10.26
N THR A 34 -8.08 -8.46 10.40
CA THR A 34 -7.96 -9.92 10.53
C THR A 34 -7.40 -10.32 11.91
N ARG A 35 -7.80 -9.57 12.94
CA ARG A 35 -7.18 -9.56 14.28
C ARG A 35 -7.10 -10.94 14.96
N ALA A 36 -8.10 -11.80 14.76
CA ALA A 36 -8.13 -13.15 15.31
C ALA A 36 -7.40 -14.21 14.45
N GLN A 37 -6.99 -13.86 13.23
CA GLN A 37 -6.50 -14.87 12.26
C GLN A 37 -5.02 -15.24 12.43
N GLY A 38 -4.30 -14.56 13.33
CA GLY A 38 -2.93 -14.91 13.71
C GLY A 38 -1.99 -15.06 12.51
N LEU A 39 -1.38 -16.24 12.35
CA LEU A 39 -0.43 -16.54 11.26
C LEU A 39 -1.04 -16.44 9.86
N PHE A 40 -2.36 -16.54 9.72
CA PHE A 40 -3.05 -16.42 8.44
C PHE A 40 -3.38 -14.97 8.06
N SER A 41 -3.16 -14.03 8.98
CA SER A 41 -3.40 -12.62 8.70
C SER A 41 -2.46 -12.11 7.59
N PRO A 42 -2.99 -11.54 6.51
CA PRO A 42 -2.17 -10.89 5.50
C PRO A 42 -1.48 -9.66 6.09
N ARG A 43 -0.21 -9.46 5.73
CA ARG A 43 0.64 -8.39 6.28
C ARG A 43 0.99 -7.39 5.20
N THR A 44 0.83 -6.10 5.49
CA THR A 44 1.22 -5.02 4.58
C THR A 44 1.55 -3.78 5.38
N VAL A 45 2.67 -3.14 5.08
CA VAL A 45 3.12 -1.92 5.75
C VAL A 45 2.57 -0.73 4.96
N ASN A 46 1.75 0.08 5.62
CA ASN A 46 1.31 1.38 5.13
C ASN A 46 2.23 2.46 5.67
N ILE A 47 2.58 3.41 4.82
CA ILE A 47 3.34 4.61 5.18
C ILE A 47 2.40 5.82 5.27
N HIS A 48 2.90 6.95 5.75
CA HIS A 48 2.14 8.20 5.74
C HIS A 48 2.16 8.79 4.33
N PHE A 49 1.24 8.34 3.47
CA PHE A 49 1.18 8.68 2.04
C PHE A 49 1.19 10.18 1.76
N GLY A 50 0.48 10.96 2.59
CA GLY A 50 0.43 12.42 2.45
C GLY A 50 1.80 13.09 2.52
N LEU A 51 2.79 12.51 3.20
CA LEU A 51 4.14 13.08 3.27
C LEU A 51 4.86 13.01 1.91
N GLU A 52 4.80 11.87 1.22
CA GLU A 52 5.38 11.73 -0.11
C GLU A 52 4.63 12.59 -1.13
N TYR A 53 3.29 12.67 -0.99
CA TYR A 53 2.43 13.46 -1.87
C TYR A 53 2.72 14.96 -1.78
N ILE A 54 2.88 15.48 -0.56
CA ILE A 54 3.30 16.87 -0.33
C ILE A 54 4.69 17.08 -0.95
N ALA A 55 5.67 16.26 -0.58
CA ALA A 55 7.05 16.45 -1.01
C ALA A 55 7.23 16.42 -2.55
N GLU A 56 6.50 15.55 -3.26
CA GLU A 56 6.51 15.48 -4.73
C GLU A 56 6.00 16.78 -5.38
N ASN A 57 5.21 17.58 -4.68
CA ASN A 57 4.57 18.79 -5.20
C ASN A 57 5.11 20.10 -4.61
N LEU A 58 6.24 20.06 -3.90
CA LEU A 58 6.98 21.26 -3.48
C LEU A 58 8.17 21.53 -4.39
N ASP A 59 8.45 22.81 -4.63
CA ASP A 59 9.67 23.25 -5.29
C ASP A 59 10.86 23.24 -4.30
N ALA A 60 10.57 23.47 -3.02
CA ALA A 60 11.50 23.39 -1.91
C ALA A 60 12.21 22.03 -1.79
N PRO A 61 13.54 22.02 -1.55
CA PRO A 61 14.27 20.80 -1.21
C PRO A 61 13.67 20.12 0.02
N THR A 62 13.19 18.90 -0.17
CA THR A 62 12.41 18.16 0.83
C THR A 62 12.99 16.77 1.09
N VAL A 63 13.02 16.37 2.37
CA VAL A 63 13.32 14.99 2.79
C VAL A 63 12.09 14.41 3.48
N VAL A 64 11.76 13.15 3.18
CA VAL A 64 10.68 12.41 3.86
C VAL A 64 11.27 11.26 4.67
N LEU A 65 10.85 11.10 5.93
CA LEU A 65 11.18 9.97 6.80
C LEU A 65 9.90 9.22 7.22
N GLN A 66 9.80 7.96 6.84
CA GLN A 66 8.73 7.06 7.28
C GLN A 66 9.25 6.15 8.40
N TYR A 67 8.59 6.23 9.55
CA TYR A 67 8.87 5.50 10.79
C TYR A 67 10.36 5.51 11.22
N PRO A 68 11.02 6.68 11.33
CA PRO A 68 12.38 6.73 11.82
C PRO A 68 12.47 6.25 13.27
N SER A 69 13.60 5.67 13.66
CA SER A 69 13.97 5.61 15.08
C SER A 69 14.38 7.00 15.56
N LYS A 70 14.35 7.21 16.89
CA LYS A 70 14.82 8.46 17.51
C LYS A 70 16.22 8.86 17.03
N ARG A 71 17.15 7.89 16.94
CA ARG A 71 18.54 8.12 16.47
C ARG A 71 18.60 8.55 15.01
N GLU A 72 17.79 7.93 14.14
CA GLU A 72 17.72 8.28 12.72
C GLU A 72 17.14 9.67 12.51
N LEU A 73 16.08 10.03 13.23
CA LEU A 73 15.50 11.37 13.19
C LEU A 73 16.51 12.42 13.66
N ILE A 74 17.17 12.23 14.81
CA ILE A 74 18.18 13.15 15.33
C ILE A 74 19.31 13.36 14.31
N ARG A 75 19.76 12.29 13.65
CA ARG A 75 20.80 12.37 12.61
C ARG A 75 20.36 13.21 11.42
N GLU A 76 19.10 13.09 11.00
CA GLU A 76 18.58 13.91 9.90
C GLU A 76 18.43 15.37 10.33
N LEU A 77 17.81 15.64 11.50
CA LEU A 77 17.59 17.00 12.02
C LEU A 77 18.87 17.84 12.06
N LYS A 78 20.00 17.23 12.44
CA LYS A 78 21.32 17.88 12.47
C LYS A 78 21.80 18.42 11.11
N LYS A 79 21.17 18.06 10.00
CA LYS A 79 21.49 18.56 8.65
C LYS A 79 20.91 19.95 8.36
N GLY A 80 19.99 20.44 9.21
CA GLY A 80 19.40 21.77 9.12
C GLY A 80 18.23 21.85 8.13
N TYR A 81 17.06 22.23 8.66
CA TYR A 81 15.81 22.45 7.93
C TYR A 81 15.12 23.70 8.47
N ASP A 82 14.39 24.40 7.60
CA ASP A 82 13.60 25.57 7.98
C ASP A 82 12.25 25.14 8.56
N TYR A 83 11.64 24.11 7.96
CA TYR A 83 10.37 23.53 8.42
C TYR A 83 10.50 22.03 8.67
N VAL A 84 9.89 21.56 9.76
CA VAL A 84 9.73 20.13 10.06
C VAL A 84 8.24 19.80 10.19
N GLY A 85 7.70 19.08 9.21
CA GLY A 85 6.34 18.56 9.23
C GLY A 85 6.25 17.20 9.90
N VAL A 86 5.33 17.04 10.87
CA VAL A 86 5.08 15.78 11.57
C VAL A 86 3.66 15.30 11.27
N SER A 87 3.53 14.16 10.60
CA SER A 87 2.24 13.50 10.38
C SER A 87 1.95 12.51 11.50
N PHE A 88 0.76 12.59 12.09
CA PHE A 88 0.33 11.70 13.18
C PHE A 88 -1.19 11.45 13.17
N LEU A 89 -1.61 10.45 13.94
CA LEU A 89 -3.00 10.15 14.28
C LEU A 89 -3.22 10.44 15.76
N MET A 90 -4.47 10.70 16.17
CA MET A 90 -4.82 10.98 17.57
C MET A 90 -4.31 9.89 18.53
N ALA A 91 -4.44 8.62 18.17
CA ALA A 91 -3.99 7.47 18.97
C ALA A 91 -2.47 7.43 19.24
N VAL A 92 -1.66 8.15 18.47
CA VAL A 92 -0.19 8.27 18.64
C VAL A 92 0.24 9.69 19.00
N MET A 93 -0.67 10.49 19.59
CA MET A 93 -0.34 11.85 20.03
C MET A 93 0.88 11.87 20.96
N HIS A 94 1.01 10.90 21.88
CA HIS A 94 2.17 10.80 22.77
C HIS A 94 3.49 10.62 22.00
N LYS A 95 3.52 9.80 20.93
CA LYS A 95 4.68 9.67 20.03
C LYS A 95 4.96 10.96 19.25
N MET A 96 3.91 11.68 18.88
CA MET A 96 4.06 13.01 18.26
C MET A 96 4.71 13.98 19.24
N LYS A 97 4.25 14.05 20.51
CA LYS A 97 4.88 14.89 21.56
C LYS A 97 6.36 14.55 21.72
N GLU A 98 6.72 13.27 21.76
CA GLU A 98 8.12 12.83 21.81
C GLU A 98 8.93 13.29 20.57
N THR A 99 8.33 13.18 19.38
CA THR A 99 8.95 13.60 18.12
C THR A 99 9.20 15.11 18.10
N VAL A 100 8.21 15.91 18.53
CA VAL A 100 8.32 17.36 18.69
C VAL A 100 9.40 17.73 19.69
N ALA A 101 9.48 17.06 20.84
CA ALA A 101 10.53 17.30 21.83
C ALA A 101 11.94 17.07 21.26
N LEU A 102 12.12 16.06 20.41
CA LEU A 102 13.39 15.84 19.69
C LEU A 102 13.68 16.96 18.70
N ILE A 103 12.67 17.42 17.95
CA ILE A 103 12.84 18.54 16.99
C ILE A 103 13.27 19.81 17.73
N ARG A 104 12.54 20.20 18.79
CA ARG A 104 12.87 21.38 19.59
C ARG A 104 14.27 21.31 20.20
N ARG A 105 14.73 20.11 20.59
CA ARG A 105 16.06 19.91 21.17
C ARG A 105 17.20 19.96 20.15
N TYR A 106 17.02 19.35 18.98
CA TYR A 106 18.12 19.12 18.02
C TYR A 106 18.05 19.99 16.76
N ALA A 107 16.96 20.71 16.55
CA ALA A 107 16.77 21.70 15.49
C ALA A 107 15.87 22.86 16.01
N PRO A 108 16.28 23.58 17.07
CA PRO A 108 15.47 24.62 17.71
C PRO A 108 15.06 25.76 16.75
N GLN A 109 15.85 25.99 15.70
CA GLN A 109 15.57 26.99 14.67
C GLN A 109 14.43 26.60 13.71
N SER A 110 14.10 25.30 13.61
CA SER A 110 13.08 24.83 12.68
C SER A 110 11.67 25.15 13.17
N LYS A 111 10.81 25.59 12.24
CA LYS A 111 9.38 25.74 12.46
C LYS A 111 8.67 24.39 12.34
N ILE A 112 7.83 24.06 13.31
CA ILE A 112 7.14 22.76 13.36
C ILE A 112 5.75 22.89 12.75
N VAL A 113 5.44 22.00 11.81
CA VAL A 113 4.11 21.86 11.20
C VAL A 113 3.50 20.53 11.66
N LEU A 114 2.33 20.54 12.29
CA LEU A 114 1.59 19.31 12.57
C LEU A 114 0.55 19.03 11.48
N GLY A 115 0.45 17.79 11.04
CA GLY A 115 -0.49 17.36 10.00
C GLY A 115 -0.99 15.93 10.16
N GLY A 116 -1.85 15.50 9.23
CA GLY A 116 -2.55 14.20 9.30
C GLY A 116 -3.79 14.26 10.18
N TYR A 117 -4.55 13.16 10.24
CA TYR A 117 -5.84 13.12 10.95
C TYR A 117 -5.76 13.36 12.46
N GLY A 118 -4.56 13.35 13.07
CA GLY A 118 -4.39 13.79 14.46
C GLY A 118 -4.72 15.28 14.67
N THR A 119 -4.74 16.09 13.61
CA THR A 119 -5.07 17.52 13.70
C THR A 119 -6.57 17.80 13.87
N VAL A 120 -7.43 16.78 13.92
CA VAL A 120 -8.85 16.94 14.38
C VAL A 120 -8.95 17.51 15.79
N LEU A 121 -7.89 17.38 16.59
CA LEU A 121 -7.81 17.96 17.92
C LEU A 121 -7.80 19.50 17.86
N LYS A 122 -8.39 20.11 18.88
CA LYS A 122 -8.52 21.57 19.00
C LYS A 122 -7.16 22.26 19.22
N ASP A 123 -7.15 23.57 18.99
CA ASP A 123 -5.95 24.42 19.07
C ASP A 123 -5.35 24.52 20.46
N ASP A 124 -6.16 24.55 21.50
CA ASP A 124 -5.72 24.52 22.91
C ASP A 124 -4.84 23.31 23.20
N VAL A 125 -5.09 22.18 22.52
CA VAL A 125 -4.32 20.94 22.66
C VAL A 125 -3.04 20.96 21.81
N LEU A 126 -3.09 21.50 20.59
CA LEU A 126 -2.00 21.35 19.61
C LEU A 126 -1.04 22.54 19.54
N LYS A 127 -1.48 23.77 19.83
CA LYS A 127 -0.65 24.99 19.80
C LYS A 127 0.65 24.87 20.61
N PRO A 128 0.70 24.21 21.78
CA PRO A 128 1.96 24.04 22.51
C PRO A 128 3.05 23.27 21.76
N TYR A 129 2.69 22.50 20.73
CA TYR A 129 3.59 21.56 20.04
C TYR A 129 3.94 21.98 18.61
N ALA A 130 3.36 23.07 18.10
CA ALA A 130 3.44 23.43 16.68
C ALA A 130 3.58 24.94 16.47
N ASP A 131 4.32 25.33 15.44
CA ASP A 131 4.26 26.69 14.90
C ASP A 131 3.09 26.83 13.92
N TYR A 132 2.76 25.76 13.19
CA TYR A 132 1.65 25.70 12.24
C TYR A 132 0.89 24.36 12.34
N ILE A 133 -0.41 24.37 12.03
CA ILE A 133 -1.26 23.17 12.05
C ILE A 133 -2.00 23.06 10.70
N CYS A 134 -1.74 21.99 9.96
CA CYS A 134 -2.41 21.69 8.69
C CYS A 134 -3.71 20.91 8.95
N ARG A 135 -4.87 21.53 8.70
CA ARG A 135 -6.23 20.95 8.80
C ARG A 135 -6.98 20.99 7.46
N GLU A 136 -6.24 20.79 6.38
CA GLU A 136 -6.75 20.86 5.02
C GLU A 136 -5.90 19.98 4.09
N GLU A 137 -6.05 20.14 2.78
CA GLU A 137 -5.16 19.52 1.79
C GLU A 137 -3.72 20.04 1.96
N GLY A 138 -2.76 19.13 2.00
CA GLY A 138 -1.40 19.43 2.42
C GLY A 138 -0.54 20.15 1.39
N VAL A 139 -0.72 19.91 0.09
CA VAL A 139 0.08 20.52 -0.98
C VAL A 139 -0.17 22.03 -1.00
N ALA A 140 -1.43 22.46 -1.12
CA ALA A 140 -1.79 23.88 -1.15
C ALA A 140 -1.38 24.59 0.14
N PHE A 141 -1.55 23.93 1.30
CA PHE A 141 -1.10 24.46 2.60
C PHE A 141 0.41 24.72 2.61
N PHE A 142 1.22 23.72 2.25
CA PHE A 142 2.69 23.88 2.29
C PHE A 142 3.19 24.87 1.25
N ARG A 143 2.60 24.91 0.04
CA ARG A 143 2.99 25.89 -0.98
C ARG A 143 2.74 27.32 -0.47
N ARG A 144 1.58 27.61 0.12
CA ARG A 144 1.32 28.90 0.78
C ARG A 144 2.31 29.20 1.91
N LEU A 145 2.58 28.22 2.77
CA LEU A 145 3.51 28.38 3.90
C LEU A 145 4.95 28.71 3.46
N LEU A 146 5.35 28.17 2.32
CA LEU A 146 6.69 28.34 1.76
C LEU A 146 6.81 29.54 0.83
N ASP A 147 5.71 30.25 0.56
CA ASP A 147 5.60 31.31 -0.45
C ASP A 147 5.86 30.80 -1.88
N GLU A 148 5.47 29.56 -2.17
CA GLU A 148 5.49 28.96 -3.51
C GLU A 148 4.18 29.24 -4.25
N PRO A 149 4.21 29.44 -5.59
CA PRO A 149 3.00 29.73 -6.36
C PRO A 149 2.01 28.56 -6.28
N GLU A 150 0.72 28.83 -6.17
CA GLU A 150 -0.30 27.77 -6.23
C GLU A 150 -0.28 27.08 -7.60
N ILE A 151 -0.52 25.76 -7.60
CA ILE A 151 -0.61 24.95 -8.82
C ILE A 151 -2.01 24.32 -8.90
N PRO A 152 -2.59 24.18 -10.10
CA PRO A 152 -3.89 23.54 -10.25
C PRO A 152 -3.79 22.01 -10.06
N MET A 153 -4.90 21.39 -9.63
CA MET A 153 -5.06 19.93 -9.70
C MET A 153 -5.32 19.48 -11.16
N PRO A 154 -4.96 18.23 -11.54
CA PRO A 154 -4.34 17.20 -10.71
C PRO A 154 -2.88 17.52 -10.37
N TYR A 155 -2.52 17.30 -9.10
CA TYR A 155 -1.14 17.37 -8.65
C TYR A 155 -0.31 16.20 -9.20
N LYS A 156 1.02 16.30 -9.14
CA LYS A 156 1.89 15.20 -9.52
C LYS A 156 1.76 14.05 -8.53
N HIS A 157 1.22 12.93 -9.01
CA HIS A 157 0.98 11.75 -8.19
C HIS A 157 2.28 10.92 -8.01
N PRO A 158 2.76 10.69 -6.78
CA PRO A 158 3.92 9.83 -6.50
C PRO A 158 3.56 8.34 -6.56
N LEU A 159 4.42 7.53 -7.19
CA LEU A 159 4.21 6.09 -7.29
C LEU A 159 4.67 5.38 -6.00
N ILE A 160 3.72 4.89 -5.21
CA ILE A 160 3.94 4.21 -3.93
C ILE A 160 3.38 2.79 -4.02
N VAL A 161 4.24 1.81 -3.76
CA VAL A 161 3.87 0.38 -3.76
C VAL A 161 3.97 -0.19 -2.34
N SER A 162 2.87 -0.75 -1.85
CA SER A 162 2.86 -1.58 -0.64
C SER A 162 2.90 -3.05 -1.01
N TRP A 163 3.68 -3.84 -0.28
CA TRP A 163 3.81 -5.29 -0.53
C TRP A 163 2.92 -6.09 0.42
N LEU A 164 1.99 -6.85 -0.15
CA LEU A 164 1.22 -7.86 0.58
C LEU A 164 2.11 -9.06 0.86
N LYS A 165 2.09 -9.53 2.11
CA LYS A 165 2.79 -10.74 2.54
C LYS A 165 1.84 -11.75 3.16
N ILE A 166 2.03 -13.01 2.81
CA ILE A 166 1.40 -14.17 3.44
C ILE A 166 2.53 -15.06 3.96
N PHE A 167 2.43 -15.47 5.22
CA PHE A 167 3.49 -16.22 5.91
C PHE A 167 4.90 -15.58 5.81
N GLY A 168 4.94 -14.24 5.80
CA GLY A 168 6.18 -13.45 5.69
C GLY A 168 6.74 -13.29 4.27
N LEU A 169 6.21 -14.02 3.28
CA LEU A 169 6.62 -13.98 1.88
C LEU A 169 5.82 -12.94 1.10
N LYS A 170 6.47 -12.15 0.24
CA LYS A 170 5.78 -11.20 -0.64
C LYS A 170 5.01 -11.96 -1.71
N VAL A 171 3.71 -11.66 -1.86
CA VAL A 171 2.83 -12.35 -2.81
C VAL A 171 2.21 -11.40 -3.84
N SER A 172 2.06 -10.12 -3.52
CA SER A 172 1.49 -9.12 -4.45
C SER A 172 1.98 -7.71 -4.10
N GLY A 173 2.20 -6.88 -5.14
CA GLY A 173 2.50 -5.46 -5.01
C GLY A 173 1.26 -4.62 -5.32
N THR A 174 0.93 -3.68 -4.43
CA THR A 174 -0.25 -2.80 -4.58
C THR A 174 0.17 -1.35 -4.78
N GLY A 175 -0.05 -0.82 -5.98
CA GLY A 175 0.04 0.61 -6.28
C GLY A 175 -1.06 1.41 -5.57
N LYS A 176 -0.70 2.53 -4.96
CA LYS A 176 -1.65 3.40 -4.24
C LYS A 176 -2.07 4.57 -5.12
N ILE A 177 -3.37 4.72 -5.37
CA ILE A 177 -3.92 5.81 -6.18
C ILE A 177 -4.68 6.74 -5.24
N PHE A 178 -4.24 7.99 -5.14
CA PHE A 178 -4.84 8.99 -4.24
C PHE A 178 -5.81 9.81 -5.07
N ALA A 179 -7.04 9.32 -5.20
CA ALA A 179 -8.01 9.91 -6.12
C ALA A 179 -8.82 11.05 -5.48
N GLY A 180 -8.98 11.05 -4.16
CA GLY A 180 -9.68 12.13 -3.46
C GLY A 180 -9.55 12.07 -1.94
N LEU A 181 -9.96 13.15 -1.28
CA LEU A 181 -10.02 13.30 0.17
C LEU A 181 -11.43 13.74 0.59
N GLY A 182 -11.81 13.41 1.81
CA GLY A 182 -13.12 13.79 2.36
C GLY A 182 -14.27 12.95 1.80
N CYS A 183 -15.43 13.07 2.44
CA CYS A 183 -16.62 12.29 2.09
C CYS A 183 -17.90 13.08 2.38
N PRO A 184 -18.85 13.20 1.42
CA PRO A 184 -20.06 14.00 1.59
C PRO A 184 -21.16 13.29 2.40
N ASN A 185 -21.04 11.97 2.63
CA ASN A 185 -22.06 11.15 3.29
C ASN A 185 -22.40 11.63 4.71
N GLY A 186 -21.41 12.14 5.47
CA GLY A 186 -21.66 12.83 6.74
C GLY A 186 -22.16 11.92 7.86
N CYS A 187 -21.67 10.68 7.95
CA CYS A 187 -21.91 9.84 9.13
C CYS A 187 -21.37 10.54 10.38
N ASP A 188 -22.15 10.53 11.46
CA ASP A 188 -21.93 11.29 12.69
C ASP A 188 -20.67 10.90 13.48
N PHE A 189 -20.11 9.71 13.23
CA PHE A 189 -18.84 9.25 13.79
C PHE A 189 -17.63 9.44 12.87
N CYS A 190 -17.84 9.77 11.59
CA CYS A 190 -16.80 9.63 10.57
C CYS A 190 -15.82 10.82 10.59
N CYS A 191 -14.59 10.56 11.05
CA CYS A 191 -13.54 11.56 11.08
C CYS A 191 -13.24 12.13 9.68
N THR A 192 -13.24 11.31 8.62
CA THR A 192 -12.97 11.79 7.26
C THR A 192 -14.02 12.77 6.75
N SER A 193 -15.31 12.50 6.97
CA SER A 193 -16.37 13.43 6.57
C SER A 193 -16.22 14.77 7.28
N HIS A 194 -16.02 14.77 8.60
CA HIS A 194 -15.99 16.01 9.37
C HIS A 194 -14.65 16.77 9.26
N PHE A 195 -13.52 16.09 9.02
CA PHE A 195 -12.23 16.74 8.77
C PHE A 195 -12.28 17.68 7.56
N PHE A 196 -12.99 17.27 6.51
CA PHE A 196 -13.17 18.06 5.28
C PHE A 196 -14.54 18.74 5.21
N SER A 197 -15.22 18.95 6.34
CA SER A 197 -16.52 19.65 6.40
C SER A 197 -17.56 19.11 5.40
N ARG A 198 -17.61 17.79 5.24
CA ARG A 198 -18.47 17.03 4.32
C ARG A 198 -18.26 17.40 2.84
N LYS A 199 -17.09 17.93 2.50
CA LYS A 199 -16.67 18.18 1.12
C LYS A 199 -15.84 17.01 0.60
N HIS A 200 -15.93 16.78 -0.70
CA HIS A 200 -15.07 15.86 -1.43
C HIS A 200 -14.05 16.66 -2.24
N VAL A 201 -12.78 16.51 -1.90
CA VAL A 201 -11.66 17.12 -2.61
C VAL A 201 -11.13 16.10 -3.61
N LYS A 202 -11.34 16.34 -4.92
CA LYS A 202 -10.94 15.42 -5.98
C LYS A 202 -9.50 15.71 -6.42
N LEU A 203 -8.53 15.04 -5.79
CA LEU A 203 -7.11 15.15 -6.15
C LEU A 203 -6.84 14.77 -7.61
N LEU A 204 -7.61 13.80 -8.13
CA LEU A 204 -7.63 13.41 -9.55
C LEU A 204 -9.03 13.72 -10.12
N PRO A 205 -9.28 14.93 -10.64
CA PRO A 205 -10.63 15.44 -10.90
C PRO A 205 -11.51 14.56 -11.80
N GLU A 206 -10.93 13.96 -12.84
CA GLU A 206 -11.63 13.20 -13.87
C GLU A 206 -11.26 11.71 -13.83
N GLY A 207 -12.08 10.86 -14.47
CA GLY A 207 -11.80 9.43 -14.58
C GLY A 207 -10.49 9.13 -15.34
N LYS A 208 -10.18 9.92 -16.37
CA LYS A 208 -8.91 9.83 -17.12
C LYS A 208 -7.68 10.07 -16.24
N ASP A 209 -7.78 10.93 -15.22
CA ASP A 209 -6.66 11.25 -14.34
C ASP A 209 -6.33 10.07 -13.42
N ILE A 210 -7.36 9.34 -12.97
CA ILE A 210 -7.20 8.09 -12.21
C ILE A 210 -6.52 7.04 -13.09
N TYR A 211 -7.01 6.87 -14.32
CA TYR A 211 -6.46 5.89 -15.25
C TYR A 211 -5.01 6.21 -15.67
N ALA A 212 -4.67 7.48 -15.90
CA ALA A 212 -3.30 7.89 -16.23
C ALA A 212 -2.28 7.53 -15.13
N VAL A 213 -2.71 7.52 -13.85
CA VAL A 213 -1.86 7.03 -12.76
C VAL A 213 -1.71 5.51 -12.82
N ILE A 214 -2.77 4.77 -13.15
CA ILE A 214 -2.71 3.32 -13.36
C ILE A 214 -1.72 2.98 -14.47
N GLU A 215 -1.77 3.67 -15.60
CA GLU A 215 -0.85 3.45 -16.73
C GLU A 215 0.61 3.60 -16.30
N ARG A 216 0.92 4.67 -15.56
CA ARG A 216 2.27 4.89 -15.02
C ARG A 216 2.75 3.77 -14.09
N TYR A 217 1.85 3.18 -13.29
CA TYR A 217 2.22 2.02 -12.49
C TYR A 217 2.40 0.76 -13.33
N LEU A 218 1.54 0.52 -14.32
CA LEU A 218 1.65 -0.64 -15.20
C LEU A 218 2.92 -0.59 -16.07
N ASP A 219 3.36 0.61 -16.45
CA ASP A 219 4.64 0.82 -17.15
C ASP A 219 5.84 0.57 -16.23
N MET A 220 5.67 0.68 -14.91
CA MET A 220 6.69 0.32 -13.92
C MET A 220 6.70 -1.18 -13.62
N ASP A 221 5.54 -1.80 -13.43
CA ASP A 221 5.37 -3.24 -13.28
C ASP A 221 3.93 -3.64 -13.67
N PRO A 222 3.74 -4.44 -14.74
CA PRO A 222 2.42 -4.80 -15.24
C PRO A 222 1.67 -5.77 -14.32
N ASN A 223 2.32 -6.35 -13.30
CA ASN A 223 1.70 -7.28 -12.36
C ASN A 223 1.14 -6.58 -11.11
N LEU A 224 1.25 -5.25 -11.01
CA LEU A 224 0.72 -4.52 -9.88
C LEU A 224 -0.82 -4.55 -9.86
N VAL A 225 -1.34 -4.71 -8.65
CA VAL A 225 -2.76 -4.43 -8.35
C VAL A 225 -2.89 -3.04 -7.76
N PHE A 226 -4.10 -2.51 -7.68
CA PHE A 226 -4.32 -1.12 -7.28
C PHE A 226 -5.26 -0.98 -6.09
N LEU A 227 -4.98 0.01 -5.25
CA LEU A 227 -5.91 0.51 -4.24
C LEU A 227 -6.25 1.96 -4.57
N ILE A 228 -7.50 2.23 -4.91
CA ILE A 228 -8.02 3.60 -5.02
C ILE A 228 -8.39 4.10 -3.62
N LEU A 229 -7.67 5.11 -3.16
CA LEU A 229 -7.92 5.86 -1.94
C LEU A 229 -8.76 7.09 -2.28
N ASP A 230 -10.07 6.91 -2.19
CA ASP A 230 -11.13 7.91 -2.29
C ASP A 230 -12.36 7.27 -1.63
N GLU A 231 -12.97 7.96 -0.66
CA GLU A 231 -13.99 7.37 0.24
C GLU A 231 -15.24 6.88 -0.50
N ASP A 232 -15.59 7.48 -1.64
CA ASP A 232 -16.77 7.08 -2.41
C ASP A 232 -16.72 7.61 -3.86
N PHE A 233 -15.63 7.36 -4.60
CA PHE A 233 -15.48 7.93 -5.96
C PHE A 233 -16.57 7.46 -6.93
N LEU A 234 -17.12 6.26 -6.71
CA LEU A 234 -18.23 5.68 -7.47
C LEU A 234 -19.55 6.43 -7.25
N LEU A 235 -19.68 7.25 -6.21
CA LEU A 235 -20.88 8.08 -6.02
C LEU A 235 -21.05 9.08 -7.18
N ASN A 236 -19.95 9.55 -7.79
CA ASN A 236 -19.98 10.41 -8.97
C ASN A 236 -20.01 9.55 -10.24
N LYS A 237 -21.21 9.21 -10.71
CA LYS A 237 -21.40 8.34 -11.88
C LYS A 237 -20.70 8.82 -13.14
N LYS A 238 -20.70 10.12 -13.41
CA LYS A 238 -20.00 10.68 -14.58
C LYS A 238 -18.49 10.41 -14.52
N ARG A 239 -17.87 10.62 -13.35
CA ARG A 239 -16.43 10.37 -13.14
C ARG A 239 -16.10 8.88 -13.25
N ALA A 240 -16.93 8.01 -12.68
CA ALA A 240 -16.73 6.56 -12.72
C ALA A 240 -16.91 5.97 -14.14
N MET A 241 -17.91 6.42 -14.89
CA MET A 241 -18.11 5.95 -16.27
C MET A 241 -17.00 6.44 -17.21
N ALA A 242 -16.52 7.68 -17.05
CA ALA A 242 -15.35 8.15 -17.78
C ALA A 242 -14.08 7.34 -17.45
N PHE A 243 -13.95 6.88 -16.19
CA PHE A 243 -12.88 5.96 -15.80
C PHE A 243 -13.03 4.60 -16.49
N ARG A 244 -14.25 4.01 -16.50
CA ARG A 244 -14.56 2.77 -17.23
C ARG A 244 -14.15 2.86 -18.70
N GLU A 245 -14.52 3.95 -19.38
CA GLU A 245 -14.17 4.17 -20.79
C GLU A 245 -12.65 4.16 -21.02
N CYS A 246 -11.89 4.77 -20.11
CA CYS A 246 -10.43 4.78 -20.18
C CYS A 246 -9.83 3.38 -19.95
N VAL A 247 -10.33 2.62 -18.97
CA VAL A 247 -9.89 1.23 -18.72
C VAL A 247 -10.17 0.35 -19.93
N LEU A 248 -11.39 0.42 -20.49
CA LEU A 248 -11.78 -0.34 -21.67
C LEU A 248 -10.92 0.00 -22.89
N LYS A 249 -10.69 1.29 -23.14
CA LYS A 249 -9.84 1.75 -24.26
C LYS A 249 -8.38 1.33 -24.09
N GLY A 250 -7.90 1.28 -22.85
CA GLY A 250 -6.53 0.88 -22.53
C GLY A 250 -6.23 -0.59 -22.75
N GLY A 251 -7.25 -1.46 -22.70
CA GLY A 251 -7.15 -2.88 -23.06
C GLY A 251 -6.27 -3.74 -22.13
N ARG A 252 -5.73 -3.18 -21.04
CA ARG A 252 -4.94 -3.90 -20.03
C ARG A 252 -5.85 -4.40 -18.92
N THR A 253 -5.75 -5.68 -18.56
CA THR A 253 -6.47 -6.23 -17.40
C THR A 253 -5.89 -5.65 -16.11
N VAL A 254 -6.72 -4.95 -15.33
CA VAL A 254 -6.33 -4.38 -14.03
C VAL A 254 -7.15 -4.99 -12.91
N SER A 255 -6.57 -5.08 -11.71
CA SER A 255 -7.26 -5.53 -10.48
C SER A 255 -7.22 -4.40 -9.46
N ILE A 256 -8.41 -3.91 -9.11
CA ILE A 256 -8.58 -2.71 -8.31
C ILE A 256 -9.42 -3.03 -7.07
N PHE A 257 -8.91 -2.59 -5.92
CA PHE A 257 -9.65 -2.50 -4.68
C PHE A 257 -10.04 -1.04 -4.43
N ALA A 258 -11.30 -0.77 -4.07
CA ALA A 258 -11.81 0.59 -3.83
C ALA A 258 -12.69 0.68 -2.57
N PHE A 259 -12.88 1.89 -2.05
CA PHE A 259 -13.89 2.17 -1.03
C PHE A 259 -15.18 2.60 -1.71
N SER A 260 -16.31 2.17 -1.17
CA SER A 260 -17.61 2.55 -1.72
C SER A 260 -18.74 2.39 -0.71
N SER A 261 -19.87 3.04 -0.98
CA SER A 261 -21.13 2.83 -0.29
C SER A 261 -22.09 1.89 -1.06
N ILE A 262 -23.10 1.37 -0.37
CA ILE A 262 -24.22 0.64 -1.01
C ILE A 262 -24.95 1.57 -2.00
N LYS A 263 -25.14 2.83 -1.62
CA LYS A 263 -25.72 3.86 -2.47
C LYS A 263 -24.96 4.05 -3.77
N ALA A 264 -23.63 4.08 -3.72
CA ALA A 264 -22.80 4.22 -4.92
C ALA A 264 -22.84 2.95 -5.78
N ILE A 265 -22.57 1.77 -5.20
CA ILE A 265 -22.53 0.49 -5.94
C ILE A 265 -23.88 0.17 -6.59
N SER A 266 -24.99 0.55 -5.97
CA SER A 266 -26.34 0.30 -6.51
C SER A 266 -26.63 1.03 -7.83
N GLN A 267 -25.76 1.94 -8.27
CA GLN A 267 -25.89 2.67 -9.54
C GLN A 267 -25.32 1.92 -10.76
N TYR A 268 -24.68 0.77 -10.54
CA TYR A 268 -23.95 0.01 -11.54
C TYR A 268 -24.35 -1.46 -11.54
N THR A 269 -24.21 -2.09 -12.70
CA THR A 269 -24.22 -3.55 -12.85
C THR A 269 -22.88 -4.13 -12.41
N VAL A 270 -22.85 -5.42 -12.05
CA VAL A 270 -21.59 -6.11 -11.72
C VAL A 270 -20.62 -6.15 -12.92
N GLU A 271 -21.15 -6.18 -14.14
CA GLU A 271 -20.35 -6.12 -15.38
C GLU A 271 -19.65 -4.77 -15.52
N GLU A 272 -20.36 -3.65 -15.36
CA GLU A 272 -19.74 -2.31 -15.40
C GLU A 272 -18.63 -2.16 -14.35
N ILE A 273 -18.83 -2.73 -13.15
CA ILE A 273 -17.82 -2.75 -12.08
C ILE A 273 -16.57 -3.55 -12.49
N LEU A 274 -16.75 -4.74 -13.06
CA LEU A 274 -15.63 -5.57 -13.51
C LEU A 274 -14.91 -4.98 -14.73
N GLU A 275 -15.62 -4.27 -15.60
CA GLU A 275 -15.04 -3.54 -16.74
C GLU A 275 -14.24 -2.31 -16.32
N MET A 276 -14.57 -1.70 -15.17
CA MET A 276 -13.67 -0.74 -14.51
C MET A 276 -12.41 -1.42 -13.94
N GLY A 277 -12.35 -2.76 -13.96
CA GLY A 277 -11.28 -3.55 -13.36
C GLY A 277 -11.39 -3.69 -11.84
N ILE A 278 -12.50 -3.25 -11.24
CA ILE A 278 -12.72 -3.33 -9.80
C ILE A 278 -13.17 -4.75 -9.43
N ASP A 279 -12.32 -5.42 -8.66
CA ASP A 279 -12.58 -6.78 -8.14
C ASP A 279 -12.38 -6.86 -6.62
N GLY A 280 -12.43 -5.71 -5.95
CA GLY A 280 -12.36 -5.57 -4.52
C GLY A 280 -13.06 -4.32 -3.99
N PHE A 281 -13.81 -4.46 -2.89
CA PHE A 281 -14.46 -3.34 -2.22
C PHE A 281 -14.29 -3.38 -0.71
N TRP A 282 -14.17 -2.19 -0.10
CA TRP A 282 -14.48 -1.95 1.30
C TRP A 282 -15.86 -1.28 1.40
N ILE A 283 -16.79 -1.93 2.10
CA ILE A 283 -18.17 -1.45 2.27
C ILE A 283 -18.54 -1.41 3.77
N GLY A 284 -19.20 -0.34 4.21
CA GLY A 284 -19.78 -0.27 5.55
C GLY A 284 -21.08 -1.07 5.65
N TYR A 285 -21.06 -2.18 6.40
CA TYR A 285 -22.27 -2.87 6.89
C TYR A 285 -22.89 -2.08 8.06
N GLU A 286 -22.04 -1.46 8.88
CA GLU A 286 -22.34 -0.61 10.04
C GLU A 286 -23.19 -1.28 11.12
N GLY A 287 -24.50 -1.35 10.91
CA GLY A 287 -25.49 -1.94 11.81
C GLY A 287 -26.84 -1.94 11.11
N THR A 288 -27.76 -2.78 11.55
CA THR A 288 -29.04 -3.00 10.85
C THR A 288 -30.05 -1.88 11.12
N ARG A 289 -29.84 -1.09 12.19
CA ARG A 289 -30.72 0.03 12.58
C ARG A 289 -30.01 1.39 12.55
N SER A 290 -28.83 1.48 11.92
CA SER A 290 -28.06 2.74 11.86
C SER A 290 -28.66 3.77 10.90
N ASN A 291 -29.44 3.35 9.90
CA ASN A 291 -30.20 4.21 8.99
C ASN A 291 -29.37 5.30 8.26
N TYR A 292 -28.08 5.04 7.97
CA TYR A 292 -27.26 6.02 7.25
C TYR A 292 -27.66 6.07 5.77
N ALA A 293 -27.72 7.27 5.19
CA ALA A 293 -28.07 7.46 3.78
C ALA A 293 -27.17 6.69 2.80
N LYS A 294 -25.91 6.42 3.17
CA LYS A 294 -24.96 5.64 2.36
C LYS A 294 -25.33 4.15 2.23
N GLN A 295 -26.20 3.64 3.11
CA GLN A 295 -26.69 2.26 3.10
C GLN A 295 -27.94 2.08 2.23
N GLN A 296 -28.54 3.16 1.72
CA GLN A 296 -29.70 3.10 0.83
C GLN A 296 -29.30 2.54 -0.55
N GLY A 297 -30.18 1.77 -1.19
CA GLY A 297 -29.93 1.18 -2.51
C GLY A 297 -30.48 -0.24 -2.61
N ARG A 298 -29.82 -1.07 -3.42
CA ARG A 298 -30.12 -2.50 -3.53
C ARG A 298 -29.89 -3.19 -2.19
N PRO A 299 -30.62 -4.28 -1.87
CA PRO A 299 -30.37 -5.06 -0.66
C PRO A 299 -28.92 -5.53 -0.58
N ILE A 300 -28.29 -5.32 0.58
CA ILE A 300 -26.88 -5.68 0.79
C ILE A 300 -26.61 -7.17 0.58
N ALA A 301 -27.58 -8.03 0.92
CA ALA A 301 -27.47 -9.47 0.72
C ALA A 301 -27.33 -9.86 -0.75
N ASP A 302 -28.08 -9.18 -1.63
CA ASP A 302 -28.04 -9.40 -3.07
C ASP A 302 -26.70 -8.95 -3.64
N ILE A 303 -26.22 -7.76 -3.24
CA ILE A 303 -24.93 -7.22 -3.68
C ILE A 303 -23.78 -8.15 -3.26
N LEU A 304 -23.70 -8.55 -1.98
CA LEU A 304 -22.60 -9.37 -1.49
C LEU A 304 -22.60 -10.77 -2.12
N THR A 305 -23.79 -11.34 -2.34
CA THR A 305 -23.92 -12.64 -3.01
C THR A 305 -23.47 -12.54 -4.47
N GLU A 306 -24.02 -11.58 -5.23
CA GLU A 306 -23.64 -11.32 -6.61
C GLU A 306 -22.13 -11.07 -6.74
N PHE A 307 -21.57 -10.21 -5.89
CA PHE A 307 -20.15 -9.88 -5.93
C PHE A 307 -19.28 -11.09 -5.65
N ARG A 308 -19.62 -11.91 -4.65
CA ARG A 308 -18.87 -13.15 -4.35
C ARG A 308 -18.93 -14.14 -5.51
N GLU A 309 -20.08 -14.29 -6.17
CA GLU A 309 -20.26 -15.18 -7.33
C GLU A 309 -19.49 -14.72 -8.58
N HIS A 310 -19.27 -13.41 -8.73
CA HIS A 310 -18.44 -12.84 -9.80
C HIS A 310 -16.97 -12.64 -9.36
N GLY A 311 -16.61 -13.20 -8.21
CA GLY A 311 -15.28 -13.21 -7.66
C GLY A 311 -14.75 -11.87 -7.18
N ILE A 312 -15.62 -10.91 -6.87
CA ILE A 312 -15.27 -9.63 -6.24
C ILE A 312 -15.03 -9.84 -4.74
N THR A 313 -13.89 -9.37 -4.23
CA THR A 313 -13.52 -9.47 -2.82
C THR A 313 -14.19 -8.36 -2.01
N VAL A 314 -15.09 -8.70 -1.10
CA VAL A 314 -15.74 -7.71 -0.23
C VAL A 314 -15.17 -7.76 1.18
N LEU A 315 -14.64 -6.63 1.64
CA LEU A 315 -14.35 -6.32 3.03
C LEU A 315 -15.53 -5.53 3.60
N THR A 316 -16.16 -6.06 4.65
CA THR A 316 -17.26 -5.39 5.36
C THR A 316 -16.80 -4.78 6.68
N SER A 317 -17.22 -3.56 7.00
CA SER A 317 -17.07 -2.99 8.35
C SER A 317 -18.40 -2.97 9.09
N MET A 318 -18.43 -3.51 10.31
CA MET A 318 -19.55 -3.47 11.24
C MET A 318 -19.14 -2.70 12.49
N ILE A 319 -20.05 -1.91 13.04
CA ILE A 319 -19.89 -1.13 14.25
C ILE A 319 -20.56 -1.87 15.41
N VAL A 320 -19.90 -1.87 16.56
CA VAL A 320 -20.45 -2.36 17.83
C VAL A 320 -20.50 -1.23 18.85
N GLY A 321 -21.51 -1.24 19.73
CA GLY A 321 -21.71 -0.22 20.76
C GLY A 321 -22.56 0.98 20.32
N PHE A 322 -23.39 0.85 19.28
CA PHE A 322 -24.49 1.80 19.05
C PHE A 322 -25.48 1.75 20.22
N ASP A 323 -26.11 2.87 20.57
CA ASP A 323 -27.04 2.99 21.70
C ASP A 323 -28.12 1.90 21.78
N TYR A 324 -28.58 1.38 20.63
CA TYR A 324 -29.62 0.34 20.54
C TYR A 324 -29.10 -1.10 20.66
N GLN A 325 -27.78 -1.30 20.60
CA GLN A 325 -27.16 -2.62 20.59
C GLN A 325 -26.98 -3.14 22.02
N ASN A 326 -27.58 -4.29 22.31
CA ASN A 326 -27.17 -5.16 23.42
C ASN A 326 -26.48 -6.41 22.84
N GLN A 327 -26.15 -7.38 23.70
CA GLN A 327 -25.46 -8.60 23.28
C GLN A 327 -26.29 -9.41 22.26
N GLU A 328 -27.60 -9.52 22.46
CA GLU A 328 -28.50 -10.25 21.58
C GLU A 328 -28.60 -9.60 20.19
N VAL A 329 -28.72 -8.28 20.14
CA VAL A 329 -28.77 -7.52 18.88
C VAL A 329 -27.46 -7.69 18.11
N VAL A 330 -26.30 -7.51 18.75
CA VAL A 330 -25.02 -7.69 18.05
C VAL A 330 -24.85 -9.13 17.56
N ALA A 331 -25.32 -10.12 18.32
CA ALA A 331 -25.28 -11.51 17.87
C ALA A 331 -26.15 -11.75 16.62
N GLN A 332 -27.36 -11.17 16.57
CA GLN A 332 -28.24 -11.24 15.40
C GLN A 332 -27.63 -10.55 14.17
N GLU A 333 -27.03 -9.37 14.35
CA GLU A 333 -26.38 -8.62 13.26
C GLU A 333 -25.15 -9.35 12.74
N LEU A 334 -24.33 -9.91 13.64
CA LEU A 334 -23.20 -10.76 13.27
C LEU A 334 -23.66 -12.01 12.52
N ASP A 335 -24.71 -12.68 12.99
CA ASP A 335 -25.29 -13.84 12.29
C ASP A 335 -25.78 -13.49 10.90
N GLY A 336 -26.42 -12.33 10.74
CA GLY A 336 -26.78 -11.77 9.44
C GLY A 336 -25.56 -11.62 8.55
N LEU A 337 -24.51 -10.95 9.02
CA LEU A 337 -23.28 -10.74 8.25
C LEU A 337 -22.56 -12.05 7.90
N MET A 338 -22.47 -13.00 8.83
CA MET A 338 -21.79 -14.29 8.60
C MET A 338 -22.50 -15.13 7.53
N LYS A 339 -23.84 -15.04 7.41
CA LYS A 339 -24.59 -15.68 6.31
C LYS A 339 -24.22 -15.12 4.94
N LEU A 340 -23.82 -13.84 4.86
CA LEU A 340 -23.39 -13.18 3.61
C LEU A 340 -21.96 -13.57 3.19
N LYS A 341 -21.20 -14.26 4.06
CA LYS A 341 -19.85 -14.77 3.80
C LYS A 341 -18.89 -13.73 3.20
N PRO A 342 -18.69 -12.57 3.86
CA PRO A 342 -17.71 -11.60 3.39
C PRO A 342 -16.30 -12.21 3.37
N ALA A 343 -15.47 -11.77 2.42
CA ALA A 343 -14.10 -12.25 2.31
C ALA A 343 -13.22 -11.76 3.47
N LEU A 344 -13.49 -10.53 3.93
CA LEU A 344 -12.89 -9.94 5.12
C LEU A 344 -13.97 -9.20 5.93
N ALA A 345 -13.85 -9.19 7.25
CA ALA A 345 -14.75 -8.43 8.12
C ALA A 345 -13.95 -7.65 9.16
N GLN A 346 -14.29 -6.38 9.33
CA GLN A 346 -13.78 -5.51 10.38
C GLN A 346 -14.90 -5.19 11.36
N PHE A 347 -14.57 -5.21 12.66
CA PHE A 347 -15.48 -4.83 13.73
C PHE A 347 -14.84 -3.69 14.54
N LEU A 348 -15.48 -2.51 14.58
CA LEU A 348 -14.99 -1.34 15.33
C LEU A 348 -16.00 -0.89 16.38
N ILE A 349 -15.50 -0.40 17.52
CA ILE A 349 -16.35 0.19 18.56
C ILE A 349 -16.76 1.60 18.13
N TYR A 350 -18.03 1.92 18.36
CA TYR A 350 -18.62 3.22 18.09
C TYR A 350 -17.94 4.31 18.93
N GLY A 351 -17.11 5.13 18.30
CA GLY A 351 -16.16 6.02 18.97
C GLY A 351 -16.42 7.51 18.73
N PRO A 352 -16.43 8.35 19.77
CA PRO A 352 -16.65 9.80 19.64
C PRO A 352 -15.36 10.51 19.23
N VAL A 353 -15.09 10.60 17.93
CA VAL A 353 -13.92 11.34 17.43
C VAL A 353 -14.16 12.84 17.58
N PRO A 354 -13.20 13.63 18.11
CA PRO A 354 -13.35 15.07 18.22
C PRO A 354 -13.77 15.74 16.90
N SER A 355 -14.64 16.75 17.02
CA SER A 355 -15.21 17.52 15.89
C SER A 355 -16.26 16.78 15.04
N THR A 356 -16.76 15.63 15.50
CA THR A 356 -17.92 14.96 14.88
C THR A 356 -19.22 15.20 15.68
N PRO A 357 -20.41 15.13 15.05
CA PRO A 357 -21.69 15.26 15.73
C PRO A 357 -21.87 14.24 16.86
N PHE A 358 -21.37 13.01 16.68
CA PHE A 358 -21.41 12.01 17.74
C PHE A 358 -20.59 12.45 18.96
N TYR A 359 -19.38 13.00 18.77
CA TYR A 359 -18.60 13.55 19.87
C TYR A 359 -19.31 14.71 20.57
N GLU A 360 -19.91 15.64 19.81
CA GLU A 360 -20.67 16.76 20.37
C GLU A 360 -21.83 16.27 21.25
N ARG A 361 -22.58 15.25 20.79
CA ARG A 361 -23.63 14.60 21.57
C ARG A 361 -23.08 14.01 22.87
N ILE A 362 -22.02 13.21 22.79
CA ILE A 362 -21.41 12.53 23.95
C ILE A 362 -20.95 13.54 25.02
N ILE A 363 -20.35 14.66 24.62
CA ILE A 363 -19.94 15.70 25.57
C ILE A 363 -21.16 16.43 26.15
N LYS A 364 -22.13 16.83 25.32
CA LYS A 364 -23.34 17.55 25.75
C LYS A 364 -24.15 16.75 26.77
N GLU A 365 -24.26 15.44 26.57
CA GLU A 365 -25.06 14.54 27.41
C GLU A 365 -24.25 13.91 28.56
N ASN A 366 -22.99 14.32 28.76
CA ASN A 366 -22.08 13.78 29.78
C ASN A 366 -21.92 12.25 29.72
N LEU A 367 -21.91 11.71 28.50
CA LEU A 367 -21.82 10.28 28.22
C LEU A 367 -20.37 9.81 28.00
N LEU A 368 -19.37 10.68 28.14
CA LEU A 368 -17.97 10.24 28.14
C LEU A 368 -17.65 9.54 29.47
N GLN A 369 -16.88 8.45 29.46
CA GLN A 369 -16.47 7.82 30.71
C GLN A 369 -15.53 8.70 31.54
N ASP A 370 -15.65 8.60 32.86
CA ASP A 370 -14.99 9.49 33.83
C ASP A 370 -13.45 9.40 33.79
N VAL A 371 -12.92 8.23 33.41
CA VAL A 371 -11.46 8.07 33.21
C VAL A 371 -10.93 8.97 32.08
N TYR A 372 -11.75 9.24 31.06
CA TYR A 372 -11.37 10.05 29.90
C TYR A 372 -11.66 11.55 30.10
N THR A 373 -12.54 11.90 31.03
CA THR A 373 -12.75 13.30 31.43
C THR A 373 -11.57 13.81 32.26
N SER A 374 -11.01 12.95 33.11
CA SER A 374 -9.85 13.25 33.97
C SER A 374 -8.50 13.06 33.27
N ASP A 375 -8.34 12.04 32.42
CA ASP A 375 -7.11 11.79 31.65
C ASP A 375 -7.35 11.90 30.13
N LYS A 376 -7.17 13.12 29.60
CA LYS A 376 -7.30 13.41 28.17
C LYS A 376 -6.23 12.71 27.32
N ASP A 377 -5.02 12.51 27.85
CA ASP A 377 -3.96 11.83 27.11
C ASP A 377 -4.27 10.34 26.93
N LEU A 378 -4.93 9.73 27.93
CA LEU A 378 -5.47 8.38 27.82
C LEU A 378 -6.61 8.30 26.80
N PHE A 379 -7.52 9.28 26.77
CA PHE A 379 -8.56 9.38 25.76
C PHE A 379 -7.96 9.37 24.35
N TYR A 380 -6.99 10.25 24.07
CA TYR A 380 -6.36 10.30 22.75
C TYR A 380 -5.70 8.96 22.39
N ARG A 381 -4.95 8.37 23.33
CA ARG A 381 -4.24 7.10 23.14
C ARG A 381 -5.17 5.93 22.85
N ARG A 382 -6.36 5.91 23.46
CA ARG A 382 -7.34 4.82 23.35
C ARG A 382 -8.45 5.08 22.34
N ALA A 383 -8.47 6.24 21.68
CA ALA A 383 -9.38 6.53 20.59
C ALA A 383 -8.97 5.82 19.29
N ASP A 384 -9.00 4.48 19.33
CA ASP A 384 -8.38 3.57 18.37
C ASP A 384 -9.39 2.62 17.68
N GLY A 385 -10.67 2.71 18.06
CA GLY A 385 -11.77 1.84 17.58
C GLY A 385 -11.86 0.48 18.28
N PHE A 386 -11.10 0.23 19.35
CA PHE A 386 -11.07 -1.02 20.12
C PHE A 386 -11.18 -0.82 21.62
N ARG A 387 -11.35 0.43 22.07
CA ARG A 387 -11.70 0.77 23.44
C ARG A 387 -13.01 1.53 23.50
N THR A 388 -13.84 1.17 24.48
CA THR A 388 -15.11 1.86 24.71
C THR A 388 -14.83 3.17 25.43
N MET A 389 -15.29 4.27 24.84
CA MET A 389 -15.08 5.63 25.38
C MET A 389 -16.32 6.21 26.05
N ILE A 390 -17.49 5.63 25.77
CA ILE A 390 -18.79 6.16 26.19
C ILE A 390 -19.39 5.34 27.34
N LYS A 391 -20.32 5.95 28.05
CA LYS A 391 -21.30 5.34 28.96
C LYS A 391 -22.45 4.85 28.09
N HIS A 392 -22.43 3.57 27.74
CA HIS A 392 -23.47 2.97 26.90
C HIS A 392 -24.76 2.75 27.72
N PRO A 393 -25.97 2.89 27.14
CA PRO A 393 -27.23 2.79 27.89
C PRO A 393 -27.45 1.46 28.61
N THR A 394 -26.96 0.36 28.04
CA THR A 394 -27.26 -1.02 28.51
C THR A 394 -26.05 -1.94 28.69
N LEU A 395 -24.85 -1.52 28.29
CA LEU A 395 -23.67 -2.38 28.27
C LEU A 395 -22.53 -1.73 29.05
N SER A 396 -21.74 -2.54 29.76
CA SER A 396 -20.50 -2.06 30.33
C SER A 396 -19.43 -1.88 29.22
N PRO A 397 -18.39 -1.08 29.49
CA PRO A 397 -17.26 -0.91 28.56
C PRO A 397 -16.60 -2.24 28.19
N GLU A 398 -16.38 -3.10 29.20
CA GLU A 398 -15.80 -4.44 29.05
C GLU A 398 -16.72 -5.32 28.21
N ALA A 399 -18.04 -5.27 28.42
CA ALA A 399 -18.98 -6.06 27.63
C ALA A 399 -18.91 -5.71 26.13
N ILE A 400 -18.82 -4.42 25.76
CA ILE A 400 -18.68 -4.00 24.36
C ILE A 400 -17.34 -4.47 23.77
N GLU A 401 -16.24 -4.32 24.51
CA GLU A 401 -14.91 -4.76 24.08
C GLU A 401 -14.84 -6.30 23.94
N ASP A 402 -15.55 -7.03 24.80
CA ASP A 402 -15.65 -8.49 24.77
C ASP A 402 -16.49 -8.96 23.57
N ILE A 403 -17.62 -8.31 23.32
CA ILE A 403 -18.45 -8.53 22.13
C ILE A 403 -17.63 -8.28 20.85
N GLN A 404 -16.84 -7.21 20.78
CA GLN A 404 -15.98 -6.93 19.63
C GLN A 404 -14.97 -8.06 19.39
N ARG A 405 -14.29 -8.54 20.45
CA ARG A 405 -13.35 -9.66 20.34
C ARG A 405 -14.05 -10.94 19.92
N TRP A 406 -15.24 -11.19 20.46
CA TRP A 406 -16.09 -12.31 20.08
C TRP A 406 -16.45 -12.26 18.59
N CYS A 407 -16.79 -11.10 18.02
CA CYS A 407 -17.06 -10.96 16.59
C CYS A 407 -15.88 -11.40 15.71
N PHE A 408 -14.66 -10.97 16.04
CA PHE A 408 -13.45 -11.40 15.29
C PHE A 408 -13.21 -12.92 15.43
N GLU A 409 -13.41 -13.49 16.62
CA GLU A 409 -13.24 -14.93 16.84
C GLU A 409 -14.29 -15.74 16.08
N GLN A 410 -15.55 -15.30 16.07
CA GLN A 410 -16.62 -15.96 15.33
C GLN A 410 -16.41 -15.88 13.81
N ASP A 411 -15.99 -14.73 13.27
CA ASP A 411 -15.61 -14.63 11.85
C ASP A 411 -14.57 -15.69 11.48
N PHE A 412 -13.50 -15.79 12.28
CA PHE A 412 -12.42 -16.74 12.03
C PHE A 412 -12.86 -18.20 12.21
N ARG A 413 -13.63 -18.53 13.25
CA ARG A 413 -14.09 -19.90 13.51
C ARG A 413 -15.13 -20.40 12.53
N ARG A 414 -16.04 -19.52 12.08
CA ARG A 414 -17.19 -19.89 11.23
C ARG A 414 -16.86 -19.84 9.75
N LEU A 415 -16.13 -18.81 9.31
CA LEU A 415 -15.82 -18.58 7.91
C LEU A 415 -14.37 -18.92 7.54
N GLY A 416 -13.48 -19.07 8.52
CA GLY A 416 -12.09 -19.42 8.30
C GLY A 416 -11.20 -18.24 7.91
N PRO A 417 -9.92 -18.52 7.59
CA PRO A 417 -8.96 -17.47 7.24
C PRO A 417 -9.35 -16.73 5.96
N SER A 418 -9.25 -15.40 5.97
CA SER A 418 -9.64 -14.53 4.85
C SER A 418 -8.93 -14.86 3.54
N ILE A 419 -7.67 -15.30 3.59
CA ILE A 419 -6.92 -15.67 2.37
C ILE A 419 -7.64 -16.76 1.57
N PHE A 420 -8.27 -17.76 2.22
CA PHE A 420 -8.99 -18.82 1.52
C PHE A 420 -10.39 -18.37 1.07
N ARG A 421 -11.01 -17.43 1.79
CA ARG A 421 -12.30 -16.84 1.38
C ARG A 421 -12.16 -16.02 0.11
N VAL A 422 -11.06 -15.28 -0.03
CA VAL A 422 -10.70 -14.61 -1.28
C VAL A 422 -10.55 -15.64 -2.41
N LEU A 423 -9.82 -16.74 -2.19
CA LEU A 423 -9.65 -17.79 -3.21
C LEU A 423 -10.98 -18.48 -3.58
N GLU A 424 -11.89 -18.69 -2.62
CA GLU A 424 -13.24 -19.19 -2.92
C GLU A 424 -13.99 -18.23 -3.85
N ALA A 425 -13.99 -16.93 -3.56
CA ALA A 425 -14.61 -15.94 -4.43
C ALA A 425 -13.95 -15.96 -5.83
N ARG A 426 -12.62 -15.96 -5.92
CA ARG A 426 -11.90 -16.02 -7.21
C ARG A 426 -12.26 -17.28 -8.02
N LEU A 427 -12.43 -18.43 -7.38
CA LEU A 427 -12.91 -19.65 -8.04
C LEU A 427 -14.32 -19.49 -8.60
N LEU A 428 -15.26 -18.97 -7.80
CA LEU A 428 -16.63 -18.72 -8.25
C LEU A 428 -16.65 -17.75 -9.44
N GLY A 429 -15.90 -16.65 -9.33
CA GLY A 429 -15.74 -15.68 -10.42
C GLY A 429 -15.14 -16.30 -11.68
N TYR A 430 -14.11 -17.14 -11.56
CA TYR A 430 -13.56 -17.86 -12.70
C TYR A 430 -14.63 -18.72 -13.40
N GLN A 431 -15.36 -19.54 -12.63
CA GLN A 431 -16.41 -20.40 -13.15
C GLN A 431 -17.54 -19.61 -13.82
N ARG A 432 -17.89 -18.46 -13.27
CA ARG A 432 -18.96 -17.57 -13.77
C ARG A 432 -18.56 -16.83 -15.04
N LEU A 433 -17.29 -16.42 -15.16
CA LEU A 433 -16.84 -15.46 -16.17
C LEU A 433 -16.11 -16.10 -17.36
N LYS A 434 -15.59 -17.33 -17.23
CA LYS A 434 -14.74 -17.97 -18.26
C LYS A 434 -15.43 -18.12 -19.63
N ASP A 435 -16.74 -18.33 -19.63
CA ASP A 435 -17.57 -18.50 -20.83
C ASP A 435 -18.44 -17.26 -21.14
N SER A 436 -18.17 -16.12 -20.50
CA SER A 436 -18.93 -14.88 -20.70
C SER A 436 -18.87 -14.43 -22.17
N PRO A 437 -19.94 -13.87 -22.76
CA PRO A 437 -19.87 -13.26 -24.10
C PRO A 437 -18.99 -12.01 -24.13
N ASN A 438 -18.81 -11.32 -22.98
CA ASN A 438 -17.96 -10.14 -22.88
C ASN A 438 -16.46 -10.55 -22.80
N PRO A 439 -15.61 -10.15 -23.77
CA PRO A 439 -14.19 -10.50 -23.77
C PRO A 439 -13.42 -9.99 -22.56
N ILE A 440 -13.80 -8.83 -22.00
CA ILE A 440 -13.15 -8.25 -20.82
C ILE A 440 -13.38 -9.14 -19.59
N LEU A 441 -14.57 -9.70 -19.46
CA LEU A 441 -14.90 -10.62 -18.38
C LEU A 441 -14.17 -11.96 -18.51
N ARG A 442 -13.98 -12.47 -19.74
CA ARG A 442 -13.15 -13.66 -19.98
C ARG A 442 -11.68 -13.42 -19.58
N GLN A 443 -11.11 -12.26 -19.95
CA GLN A 443 -9.76 -11.88 -19.50
C GLN A 443 -9.65 -11.78 -17.97
N LYS A 444 -10.70 -11.29 -17.30
CA LYS A 444 -10.77 -11.27 -15.83
C LYS A 444 -10.81 -12.69 -15.26
N ALA A 445 -11.53 -13.62 -15.89
CA ALA A 445 -11.51 -15.03 -15.51
C ALA A 445 -10.08 -15.61 -15.60
N ASP A 446 -9.36 -15.34 -16.69
CA ASP A 446 -7.97 -15.79 -16.85
C ASP A 446 -7.04 -15.22 -15.77
N TYR A 447 -7.26 -13.96 -15.38
CA TYR A 447 -6.56 -13.36 -14.24
C TYR A 447 -6.85 -14.11 -12.93
N TYR A 448 -8.12 -14.42 -12.64
CA TYR A 448 -8.48 -15.21 -11.46
C TYR A 448 -7.87 -16.62 -11.47
N ALA A 449 -7.81 -17.28 -12.64
CA ALA A 449 -7.16 -18.58 -12.78
C ALA A 449 -5.65 -18.52 -12.45
N ARG A 450 -4.96 -17.44 -12.84
CA ARG A 450 -3.55 -17.22 -12.49
C ARG A 450 -3.37 -17.03 -10.98
N GLU A 451 -4.18 -16.18 -10.36
CA GLU A 451 -4.14 -15.95 -8.91
C GLU A 451 -4.37 -17.24 -8.11
N LEU A 452 -5.31 -18.08 -8.55
CA LEU A 452 -5.61 -19.37 -7.92
C LEU A 452 -4.42 -20.34 -7.99
N ARG A 453 -3.72 -20.41 -9.13
CA ARG A 453 -2.52 -21.26 -9.29
C ARG A 453 -1.36 -20.78 -8.41
N VAL A 454 -1.11 -19.47 -8.38
CA VAL A 454 -0.09 -18.86 -7.50
C VAL A 454 -0.35 -19.19 -6.02
N ALA A 455 -1.60 -19.39 -5.63
CA ALA A 455 -1.99 -19.70 -4.26
C ALA A 455 -1.88 -21.20 -3.88
N TYR A 456 -1.57 -22.12 -4.79
CA TYR A 456 -1.43 -23.56 -4.47
C TYR A 456 -0.57 -23.85 -3.23
N PRO A 457 0.58 -23.18 -3.02
CA PRO A 457 1.42 -23.46 -1.86
C PRO A 457 0.73 -23.23 -0.51
N VAL A 458 -0.27 -22.35 -0.39
CA VAL A 458 -0.86 -22.03 0.92
C VAL A 458 -1.84 -23.07 1.43
N PHE A 459 -2.39 -23.95 0.56
CA PHE A 459 -3.45 -24.88 0.93
C PHE A 459 -3.03 -25.93 1.95
N LEU A 460 -1.81 -26.46 1.87
CA LEU A 460 -1.31 -27.43 2.86
C LEU A 460 -1.26 -26.81 4.27
N ALA A 461 -0.78 -25.57 4.39
CA ALA A 461 -0.78 -24.85 5.66
C ALA A 461 -2.20 -24.63 6.19
N GLY A 462 -3.14 -24.27 5.31
CA GLY A 462 -4.57 -24.13 5.67
C GLY A 462 -5.19 -25.44 6.17
N ARG A 463 -4.93 -26.57 5.50
CA ARG A 463 -5.45 -27.89 5.88
C ARG A 463 -4.88 -28.43 7.18
N LEU A 464 -3.67 -28.03 7.56
CA LEU A 464 -3.04 -28.49 8.81
C LEU A 464 -3.32 -27.54 9.98
N LEU A 465 -3.23 -26.24 9.74
CA LEU A 465 -3.23 -25.20 10.78
C LEU A 465 -4.56 -24.44 10.88
N GLY A 466 -5.55 -24.75 10.04
CA GLY A 466 -6.87 -24.12 10.08
C GLY A 466 -7.57 -24.25 11.45
N PRO A 467 -8.40 -23.27 11.82
CA PRO A 467 -8.86 -23.06 13.21
C PRO A 467 -9.64 -24.22 13.82
N ASN A 468 -10.33 -25.02 13.00
CA ASN A 468 -11.07 -26.19 13.46
C ASN A 468 -11.23 -27.22 12.32
N ALA A 469 -11.74 -28.40 12.65
CA ALA A 469 -11.88 -29.51 11.71
C ALA A 469 -12.81 -29.17 10.53
N ALA A 470 -13.89 -28.42 10.75
CA ALA A 470 -14.82 -28.03 9.70
C ALA A 470 -14.13 -27.11 8.67
N ILE A 471 -13.38 -26.10 9.14
CA ILE A 471 -12.64 -25.19 8.26
C ILE A 471 -11.51 -25.93 7.53
N ARG A 472 -10.77 -26.84 8.19
CA ARG A 472 -9.72 -27.63 7.52
C ARG A 472 -10.28 -28.52 6.42
N ARG A 473 -11.47 -29.11 6.62
CA ARG A 473 -12.20 -29.84 5.57
C ARG A 473 -12.62 -28.92 4.43
N TRP A 474 -13.25 -27.79 4.72
CA TRP A 474 -13.66 -26.81 3.69
C TRP A 474 -12.46 -26.31 2.85
N ILE A 475 -11.31 -26.02 3.46
CA ILE A 475 -10.09 -25.64 2.71
C ILE A 475 -9.65 -26.78 1.79
N GLY A 476 -9.66 -28.03 2.26
CA GLY A 476 -9.34 -29.18 1.41
C GLY A 476 -10.35 -29.41 0.29
N ASP A 477 -11.63 -29.12 0.51
CA ASP A 477 -12.67 -29.21 -0.51
C ASP A 477 -12.50 -28.11 -1.57
N LEU A 478 -12.17 -26.89 -1.12
CA LEU A 478 -11.83 -25.78 -2.00
C LEU A 478 -10.60 -26.11 -2.88
N GLU A 479 -9.53 -26.65 -2.28
CA GLU A 479 -8.34 -27.11 -3.03
C GLU A 479 -8.70 -28.12 -4.12
N ARG A 480 -9.52 -29.14 -3.78
CA ARG A 480 -9.95 -30.15 -4.76
C ARG A 480 -10.77 -29.55 -5.90
N ARG A 481 -11.69 -28.63 -5.60
CA ARG A 481 -12.48 -27.92 -6.62
C ARG A 481 -11.61 -27.07 -7.54
N ILE A 482 -10.61 -26.37 -6.99
CA ILE A 482 -9.66 -25.60 -7.80
C ILE A 482 -8.85 -26.53 -8.71
N HIS A 483 -8.36 -27.67 -8.20
CA HIS A 483 -7.64 -28.64 -9.03
C HIS A 483 -8.50 -29.25 -10.14
N ALA A 484 -9.79 -29.49 -9.87
CA ALA A 484 -10.72 -30.00 -10.87
C ALA A 484 -10.92 -29.01 -12.04
N GLU A 485 -10.91 -27.70 -11.76
CA GLU A 485 -11.07 -26.66 -12.78
C GLU A 485 -9.75 -26.30 -13.50
N LEU A 486 -8.63 -26.24 -12.76
CA LEU A 486 -7.39 -25.62 -13.25
C LEU A 486 -6.21 -26.58 -13.42
N GLY A 487 -6.37 -27.84 -13.00
CA GLY A 487 -5.34 -28.87 -13.00
C GLY A 487 -4.63 -29.02 -11.64
N HIS A 488 -3.84 -30.09 -11.51
CA HIS A 488 -3.05 -30.36 -10.31
C HIS A 488 -1.73 -29.57 -10.29
N PRO A 489 -1.19 -29.28 -9.08
CA PRO A 489 0.09 -28.61 -8.94
C PRO A 489 1.23 -29.47 -9.49
N ALA A 490 2.18 -28.81 -10.15
CA ALA A 490 3.44 -29.38 -10.56
C ALA A 490 4.28 -29.85 -9.35
N LEU A 491 5.28 -30.70 -9.58
CA LEU A 491 6.15 -31.23 -8.50
C LEU A 491 6.84 -30.10 -7.70
N ALA A 492 7.27 -29.04 -8.37
CA ALA A 492 7.88 -27.88 -7.72
C ALA A 492 6.89 -27.15 -6.78
N GLU A 493 5.64 -26.96 -7.21
CA GLU A 493 4.59 -26.32 -6.42
C GLU A 493 4.21 -27.16 -5.19
N ARG A 494 4.20 -28.49 -5.32
CA ARG A 494 4.02 -29.40 -4.15
C ARG A 494 5.15 -29.25 -3.13
N GLY A 495 6.38 -29.07 -3.59
CA GLY A 495 7.53 -28.74 -2.73
C GLY A 495 7.36 -27.40 -2.02
N GLN A 496 6.89 -26.38 -2.74
CA GLN A 496 6.57 -25.07 -2.16
C GLN A 496 5.48 -25.14 -1.09
N SER A 497 4.49 -26.03 -1.22
CA SER A 497 3.47 -26.23 -0.18
C SER A 497 4.07 -26.64 1.16
N VAL A 498 5.10 -27.49 1.17
CA VAL A 498 5.81 -27.88 2.40
C VAL A 498 6.58 -26.69 2.99
N ALA A 499 7.27 -25.92 2.14
CA ALA A 499 7.96 -24.71 2.57
C ALA A 499 6.99 -23.67 3.16
N ALA A 500 5.78 -23.53 2.59
CA ALA A 500 4.74 -22.65 3.10
C ALA A 500 4.27 -23.03 4.51
N VAL A 501 4.21 -24.33 4.85
CA VAL A 501 3.94 -24.78 6.24
C VAL A 501 5.04 -24.30 7.18
N GLY A 502 6.32 -24.47 6.80
CA GLY A 502 7.44 -23.97 7.59
C GLY A 502 7.41 -22.45 7.78
N ALA A 503 7.12 -21.71 6.71
CA ALA A 503 6.95 -20.26 6.74
C ALA A 503 5.78 -19.82 7.63
N ALA A 504 4.66 -20.56 7.61
CA ALA A 504 3.50 -20.32 8.46
C ALA A 504 3.83 -20.52 9.93
N LEU A 505 4.52 -21.61 10.28
CA LEU A 505 4.96 -21.90 11.65
C LEU A 505 5.96 -20.85 12.14
N TRP A 506 6.93 -20.47 11.31
CA TRP A 506 7.88 -19.40 11.60
C TRP A 506 7.19 -18.05 11.81
N THR A 507 6.20 -17.74 10.99
CA THR A 507 5.35 -16.55 11.16
C THR A 507 4.62 -16.60 12.50
N GLY A 508 4.03 -17.74 12.86
CA GLY A 508 3.38 -17.93 14.16
C GLY A 508 4.34 -17.74 15.34
N LEU A 509 5.57 -18.26 15.24
CA LEU A 509 6.60 -18.11 16.26
C LEU A 509 7.07 -16.65 16.40
N THR A 510 7.38 -15.98 15.29
CA THR A 510 7.83 -14.57 15.31
C THR A 510 6.73 -13.63 15.79
N LEU A 511 5.46 -13.93 15.53
CA LEU A 511 4.32 -13.22 16.10
C LEU A 511 4.23 -13.41 17.62
N LYS A 512 4.34 -14.65 18.10
CA LYS A 512 4.29 -14.97 19.53
C LYS A 512 5.44 -14.33 20.32
N LEU A 513 6.62 -14.29 19.72
CA LEU A 513 7.83 -13.71 20.32
C LEU A 513 8.02 -12.21 20.02
N ASP A 514 7.12 -11.60 19.22
CA ASP A 514 7.19 -10.20 18.79
C ASP A 514 8.52 -9.83 18.11
N LEU A 515 9.06 -10.76 17.31
CA LEU A 515 10.34 -10.60 16.60
C LEU A 515 10.12 -10.01 15.22
N PHE A 516 10.97 -9.06 14.80
CA PHE A 516 10.97 -8.45 13.45
C PHE A 516 9.64 -7.78 13.05
N GLN A 517 8.85 -7.34 14.03
CA GLN A 517 7.53 -6.79 13.73
C GLN A 517 7.60 -5.36 13.20
N HIS A 518 8.63 -4.57 13.52
CA HIS A 518 8.74 -3.14 13.15
C HIS A 518 9.20 -2.89 11.70
N PRO A 519 8.70 -1.81 11.05
CA PRO A 519 9.13 -1.41 9.73
C PRO A 519 10.55 -0.86 9.80
N ARG A 520 11.26 -0.98 8.67
CA ARG A 520 12.54 -0.29 8.48
C ARG A 520 12.28 1.17 8.13
N LEU A 521 13.26 2.03 8.41
CA LEU A 521 13.23 3.41 7.94
C LEU A 521 13.13 3.41 6.41
N GLN A 522 12.16 4.15 5.88
CA GLN A 522 12.16 4.58 4.48
C GLN A 522 12.45 6.08 4.44
N ARG A 523 13.44 6.46 3.64
CA ARG A 523 13.90 7.84 3.47
C ARG A 523 13.85 8.21 1.99
N THR A 524 13.05 9.21 1.64
CA THR A 524 12.91 9.74 0.29
C THR A 524 13.46 11.18 0.24
N THR A 525 13.99 11.61 -0.91
CA THR A 525 14.48 12.98 -1.11
C THR A 525 13.96 13.57 -2.40
N TYR A 526 13.55 14.84 -2.35
CA TYR A 526 12.95 15.59 -3.43
C TYR A 526 13.68 16.91 -3.59
N ARG A 527 14.15 17.22 -4.81
CA ARG A 527 14.86 18.48 -5.13
C ARG A 527 16.01 18.83 -4.17
N MET A 528 16.54 17.83 -3.47
CA MET A 528 17.74 17.99 -2.67
C MET A 528 18.92 18.15 -3.63
N PRO A 529 19.79 19.16 -3.44
CA PRO A 529 21.03 19.25 -4.20
C PRO A 529 21.71 17.89 -4.10
N SER A 530 22.00 17.31 -5.26
CA SER A 530 22.70 16.05 -5.30
C SER A 530 23.94 16.20 -4.42
N LYS A 531 24.08 15.36 -3.39
CA LYS A 531 25.41 15.10 -2.83
C LYS A 531 26.27 14.84 -4.05
N ARG A 532 27.37 15.58 -4.25
CA ARG A 532 28.36 15.32 -5.31
C ARG A 532 28.53 13.80 -5.39
N TRP A 533 27.90 13.18 -6.39
CA TRP A 533 27.84 11.72 -6.46
C TRP A 533 29.29 11.28 -6.61
N ARG A 534 29.78 10.44 -5.70
CA ARG A 534 30.99 9.68 -6.05
C ARG A 534 30.54 8.85 -7.23
N ALA A 535 31.29 8.87 -8.34
CA ALA A 535 30.91 8.13 -9.55
C ALA A 535 30.39 6.71 -9.23
N PHE A 536 30.95 6.08 -8.20
CA PHE A 536 30.48 4.86 -7.57
C PHE A 536 28.96 4.71 -7.38
N ASP A 537 28.28 5.69 -6.79
CA ASP A 537 26.86 5.57 -6.42
C ASP A 537 25.97 5.45 -7.67
N VAL A 538 26.39 6.05 -8.79
CA VAL A 538 25.70 6.00 -10.08
C VAL A 538 25.78 4.59 -10.70
N TRP A 539 26.96 3.98 -10.64
CA TRP A 539 27.19 2.66 -11.25
C TRP A 539 26.68 1.51 -10.38
N GLU A 540 26.63 1.67 -9.06
CA GLU A 540 25.96 0.71 -8.15
C GLU A 540 24.43 0.73 -8.31
N GLU A 541 23.86 1.87 -8.69
CA GLU A 541 22.44 1.99 -8.99
C GLU A 541 22.06 1.24 -10.28
N LEU A 542 22.93 1.24 -11.30
CA LEU A 542 22.78 0.41 -12.49
C LEU A 542 22.70 -1.07 -12.14
N HIS A 543 23.61 -1.58 -11.29
CA HIS A 543 23.57 -2.97 -10.84
C HIS A 543 22.26 -3.32 -10.08
N ARG A 544 21.71 -2.38 -9.29
CA ARG A 544 20.46 -2.60 -8.54
C ARG A 544 19.20 -2.49 -9.38
N LYS A 545 19.20 -1.64 -10.42
CA LYS A 545 18.02 -1.40 -11.27
C LYS A 545 17.91 -2.38 -12.43
N VAL A 546 19.03 -2.95 -12.88
CA VAL A 546 19.06 -3.85 -14.03
C VAL A 546 19.02 -5.30 -13.56
N ALA A 547 17.82 -5.88 -13.52
CA ALA A 547 17.62 -7.33 -13.35
C ALA A 547 17.24 -7.92 -14.71
N ILE A 548 18.23 -8.50 -15.41
CA ILE A 548 18.02 -9.17 -16.70
C ILE A 548 18.09 -10.69 -16.48
N PRO A 549 17.06 -11.47 -16.87
CA PRO A 549 17.10 -12.92 -16.79
C PRO A 549 18.30 -13.50 -17.56
N ASN A 550 19.03 -14.43 -16.94
CA ASN A 550 20.20 -15.11 -17.54
C ASN A 550 21.41 -14.23 -17.89
N LEU A 551 21.48 -13.01 -17.34
CA LEU A 551 22.64 -12.13 -17.45
C LEU A 551 23.08 -11.62 -16.07
N SER A 552 24.33 -11.88 -15.71
CA SER A 552 24.98 -11.31 -14.53
C SER A 552 25.77 -10.06 -14.93
N ILE A 553 25.54 -8.96 -14.21
CA ILE A 553 26.24 -7.69 -14.41
C ILE A 553 27.07 -7.41 -13.16
N GLN A 554 28.39 -7.36 -13.31
CA GLN A 554 29.32 -7.00 -12.23
C GLN A 554 29.91 -5.62 -12.48
N VAL A 555 29.98 -4.81 -11.42
CA VAL A 555 30.55 -3.46 -11.46
C VAL A 555 31.72 -3.41 -10.49
N GLU A 556 32.92 -3.14 -11.01
CA GLU A 556 34.14 -2.96 -10.21
C GLU A 556 34.72 -1.55 -10.43
N LEU A 557 35.27 -0.97 -9.36
CA LEU A 557 35.86 0.36 -9.39
C LEU A 557 37.39 0.32 -9.35
N GLN A 558 38.01 0.96 -10.35
CA GLN A 558 39.44 1.19 -10.34
C GLN A 558 39.72 2.65 -9.96
N HIS A 559 39.70 2.93 -8.65
CA HIS A 559 39.87 4.28 -8.10
C HIS A 559 41.17 4.97 -8.56
N ALA A 560 42.27 4.22 -8.66
CA ALA A 560 43.57 4.74 -9.10
C ALA A 560 43.55 5.23 -10.55
N ARG A 561 42.69 4.66 -11.41
CA ARG A 561 42.60 4.96 -12.85
C ARG A 561 41.37 5.81 -13.24
N LYS A 562 40.54 6.23 -12.26
CA LYS A 562 39.26 6.94 -12.47
C LYS A 562 38.36 6.23 -13.50
N GLN A 563 38.30 4.90 -13.40
CA GLN A 563 37.66 4.03 -14.37
C GLN A 563 36.70 3.06 -13.67
N VAL A 564 35.62 2.71 -14.36
CA VAL A 564 34.62 1.73 -13.94
C VAL A 564 34.73 0.54 -14.86
N TRP A 565 34.75 -0.66 -14.30
CA TRP A 565 34.78 -1.92 -15.03
C TRP A 565 33.41 -2.58 -14.92
N LEU A 566 32.72 -2.72 -16.05
CA LEU A 566 31.42 -3.35 -16.15
C LEU A 566 31.59 -4.67 -16.87
N ARG A 567 31.47 -5.78 -16.16
CA ARG A 567 31.58 -7.12 -16.73
C ARG A 567 30.19 -7.73 -16.93
N LEU A 568 29.95 -8.25 -18.13
CA LEU A 568 28.74 -8.96 -18.49
C LEU A 568 29.05 -10.45 -18.62
N GLU A 569 28.32 -11.29 -17.86
CA GLU A 569 28.44 -12.75 -17.89
C GLU A 569 27.06 -13.38 -18.17
N GLY A 570 26.94 -14.24 -19.19
CA GLY A 570 25.66 -14.87 -19.58
C GLY A 570 25.13 -14.43 -20.95
N ALA A 571 23.82 -14.53 -21.18
CA ALA A 571 23.18 -14.27 -22.48
C ALA A 571 22.51 -12.88 -22.53
N LEU A 572 22.63 -12.18 -23.66
CA LEU A 572 22.09 -10.83 -23.85
C LEU A 572 21.27 -10.75 -25.15
N SER A 573 19.94 -10.68 -25.02
CA SER A 573 19.04 -10.48 -26.17
C SER A 573 18.95 -9.01 -26.59
N ALA A 574 18.44 -8.75 -27.79
CA ALA A 574 18.32 -7.40 -28.35
C ALA A 574 17.53 -6.41 -27.45
N ALA A 575 16.36 -6.83 -26.92
CA ALA A 575 15.56 -6.01 -26.03
C ALA A 575 16.28 -5.67 -24.71
N HIS A 576 17.06 -6.62 -24.19
CA HIS A 576 17.88 -6.39 -23.00
C HIS A 576 19.11 -5.52 -23.29
N ALA A 577 19.68 -5.60 -24.49
CA ALA A 577 20.79 -4.76 -24.94
C ALA A 577 20.36 -3.28 -25.03
N GLU A 578 19.14 -3.00 -25.48
CA GLU A 578 18.58 -1.65 -25.49
C GLU A 578 18.42 -1.07 -24.09
N GLY A 579 17.77 -1.80 -23.18
CA GLY A 579 17.59 -1.37 -21.79
C GLY A 579 18.93 -1.16 -21.06
N LEU A 580 19.87 -2.08 -21.25
CA LEU A 580 21.22 -1.96 -20.70
C LEU A 580 21.94 -0.72 -21.25
N GLY A 581 21.85 -0.47 -22.56
CA GLY A 581 22.43 0.71 -23.20
C GLY A 581 21.87 2.02 -22.66
N HIS A 582 20.56 2.08 -22.41
CA HIS A 582 19.92 3.23 -21.79
C HIS A 582 20.51 3.54 -20.41
N HIS A 583 20.65 2.53 -19.54
CA HIS A 583 21.19 2.72 -18.19
C HIS A 583 22.68 3.06 -18.17
N ILE A 584 23.49 2.45 -19.04
CA ILE A 584 24.91 2.78 -19.15
C ILE A 584 25.06 4.23 -19.64
N ARG A 585 24.28 4.66 -20.63
CA ARG A 585 24.27 6.05 -21.12
C ARG A 585 23.91 7.03 -20.01
N GLU A 586 22.82 6.78 -19.28
CA GLU A 586 22.39 7.58 -18.14
C GLU A 586 23.50 7.69 -17.06
N SER A 587 24.25 6.60 -16.85
CA SER A 587 25.38 6.57 -15.92
C SER A 587 26.60 7.36 -16.41
N LEU A 588 26.87 7.33 -17.72
CA LEU A 588 27.93 8.10 -18.37
C LEU A 588 27.61 9.59 -18.48
N GLU A 589 26.34 9.96 -18.64
CA GLU A 589 25.85 11.34 -18.58
C GLU A 589 26.05 11.95 -17.19
N ARG A 590 25.74 11.16 -16.14
CA ARG A 590 25.78 11.61 -14.74
C ARG A 590 27.16 11.55 -14.10
N SER A 591 28.12 10.87 -14.72
CA SER A 591 29.49 10.72 -14.18
C SER A 591 30.55 11.16 -15.20
N LYS A 592 31.73 11.57 -14.73
CA LYS A 592 32.91 11.82 -15.60
C LYS A 592 33.81 10.59 -15.77
N SER A 593 33.33 9.39 -15.41
CA SER A 593 34.14 8.17 -15.40
C SER A 593 34.44 7.63 -16.80
N ARG A 594 35.60 6.99 -16.96
CA ARG A 594 35.85 6.11 -18.11
C ARG A 594 35.22 4.73 -17.82
N LEU A 595 34.72 4.06 -18.84
CA LEU A 595 34.12 2.72 -18.74
C LEU A 595 35.01 1.70 -19.44
N VAL A 596 35.33 0.59 -18.77
CA VAL A 596 35.71 -0.66 -19.42
C VAL A 596 34.45 -1.51 -19.48
N LEU A 597 34.01 -1.86 -20.68
CA LEU A 597 32.94 -2.82 -20.90
C LEU A 597 33.60 -4.17 -21.23
N ASP A 598 33.48 -5.10 -20.30
CA ASP A 598 34.08 -6.43 -20.37
C ASP A 598 33.04 -7.45 -20.81
N LEU A 599 33.22 -7.92 -22.05
CA LEU A 599 32.33 -8.83 -22.75
C LEU A 599 32.95 -10.23 -22.90
N GLN A 600 34.05 -10.50 -22.18
CA GLN A 600 34.81 -11.74 -22.34
C GLN A 600 34.01 -12.99 -21.99
N LYS A 601 33.06 -12.89 -21.06
CA LYS A 601 32.26 -14.01 -20.53
C LYS A 601 30.80 -13.99 -21.00
N LEU A 602 30.52 -13.23 -22.05
CA LEU A 602 29.22 -13.23 -22.68
C LEU A 602 29.06 -14.53 -23.50
N HIS A 603 27.87 -15.13 -23.48
CA HIS A 603 27.52 -16.30 -24.29
C HIS A 603 27.20 -15.84 -25.72
N TRP A 604 28.24 -15.66 -26.53
CA TRP A 604 28.15 -15.10 -27.89
C TRP A 604 27.30 -15.94 -28.85
N ASP A 605 27.08 -17.22 -28.57
CA ASP A 605 26.13 -18.09 -29.28
C ASP A 605 24.65 -17.69 -29.07
N LYS A 606 24.37 -16.81 -28.10
CA LYS A 606 23.03 -16.35 -27.71
C LYS A 606 22.90 -14.83 -27.78
N VAL A 607 23.71 -14.19 -28.61
CA VAL A 607 23.68 -12.75 -28.85
C VAL A 607 23.12 -12.50 -30.24
N ASP A 608 21.89 -12.01 -30.30
CA ASP A 608 21.21 -11.80 -31.58
C ASP A 608 21.62 -10.45 -32.22
N ASP A 609 21.57 -9.35 -31.46
CA ASP A 609 21.85 -7.99 -31.94
C ASP A 609 22.26 -7.04 -30.79
N LEU A 610 23.41 -6.37 -30.91
CA LEU A 610 23.86 -5.32 -30.00
C LEU A 610 23.82 -3.92 -30.64
N GLY A 611 23.21 -3.77 -31.83
CA GLY A 611 22.93 -2.51 -32.49
C GLY A 611 22.37 -1.43 -31.56
N PRO A 612 21.26 -1.71 -30.83
CA PRO A 612 20.69 -0.76 -29.89
C PRO A 612 21.68 -0.31 -28.80
N LEU A 613 22.48 -1.24 -28.28
CA LEU A 613 23.52 -0.93 -27.29
C LEU A 613 24.60 -0.02 -27.88
N ARG A 614 25.08 -0.30 -29.10
CA ARG A 614 26.08 0.52 -29.80
C ARG A 614 25.56 1.94 -30.02
N GLU A 615 24.33 2.08 -30.54
CA GLU A 615 23.73 3.37 -30.86
C GLU A 615 23.61 4.27 -29.63
N LYS A 616 23.13 3.73 -28.49
CA LYS A 616 23.01 4.51 -27.24
C LYS A 616 24.36 4.94 -26.67
N LEU A 617 25.43 4.20 -26.98
CA LEU A 617 26.77 4.44 -26.43
C LEU A 617 27.70 5.21 -27.38
N ALA A 618 27.30 5.42 -28.63
CA ALA A 618 28.11 6.03 -29.68
C ALA A 618 28.66 7.43 -29.31
N GLU A 619 27.84 8.25 -28.66
CA GLU A 619 28.22 9.60 -28.20
C GLU A 619 29.37 9.56 -27.16
N TYR A 620 29.50 8.46 -26.44
CA TYR A 620 30.48 8.26 -25.36
C TYR A 620 31.69 7.42 -25.78
N ARG A 621 31.87 7.15 -27.08
CA ARG A 621 32.94 6.27 -27.61
C ARG A 621 34.36 6.60 -27.11
N SER A 622 34.66 7.87 -26.88
CA SER A 622 35.96 8.33 -26.37
C SER A 622 36.24 7.89 -24.93
N ARG A 623 35.19 7.63 -24.14
CA ARG A 623 35.23 7.25 -22.72
C ARG A 623 35.06 5.75 -22.49
N ILE A 624 34.73 4.98 -23.52
CA ILE A 624 34.47 3.53 -23.42
C ILE A 624 35.66 2.76 -23.99
N ARG A 625 36.05 1.68 -23.30
CA ARG A 625 37.04 0.71 -23.75
C ARG A 625 36.47 -0.69 -23.64
N LEU A 626 36.73 -1.55 -24.62
CA LEU A 626 36.20 -2.92 -24.65
C LEU A 626 37.25 -3.95 -24.23
N VAL A 627 36.82 -4.95 -23.47
CA VAL A 627 37.53 -6.23 -23.33
C VAL A 627 36.71 -7.28 -24.07
N LEU A 628 37.29 -7.80 -25.15
CA LEU A 628 36.66 -8.79 -26.03
C LEU A 628 37.28 -10.19 -25.77
N PRO A 629 36.53 -11.28 -25.99
CA PRO A 629 37.06 -12.64 -25.86
C PRO A 629 38.19 -12.92 -26.86
N LYS A 630 39.16 -13.76 -26.46
CA LYS A 630 40.27 -14.22 -27.34
C LYS A 630 39.81 -15.22 -28.41
N LEU A 631 38.70 -15.92 -28.18
CA LEU A 631 38.14 -16.95 -29.06
C LEU A 631 36.81 -16.46 -29.64
N SER A 632 36.89 -15.87 -30.85
CA SER A 632 35.80 -15.76 -31.83
C SER A 632 36.18 -14.67 -32.84
N ALA A 633 36.98 -15.03 -33.83
CA ALA A 633 37.29 -14.13 -34.94
C ALA A 633 36.13 -13.99 -35.96
N ALA A 634 34.88 -14.34 -35.61
CA ALA A 634 33.80 -14.44 -36.60
C ALA A 634 32.42 -13.90 -36.20
N HIS A 635 32.17 -13.46 -34.95
CA HIS A 635 30.85 -12.89 -34.61
C HIS A 635 30.72 -11.45 -35.18
N PRO A 636 29.74 -11.15 -36.05
CA PRO A 636 29.60 -9.84 -36.69
C PRO A 636 29.56 -8.67 -35.69
N GLU A 637 28.84 -8.86 -34.58
CA GLU A 637 28.73 -7.87 -33.50
C GLU A 637 30.08 -7.52 -32.83
N LEU A 638 31.02 -8.46 -32.73
CA LEU A 638 32.35 -8.17 -32.18
C LEU A 638 33.14 -7.22 -33.07
N ILE A 639 33.04 -7.40 -34.40
CA ILE A 639 33.70 -6.56 -35.40
C ILE A 639 33.12 -5.14 -35.34
N LEU A 640 31.79 -5.02 -35.27
CA LEU A 640 31.09 -3.74 -35.20
C LEU A 640 31.35 -3.00 -33.88
N LEU A 641 31.48 -3.73 -32.77
CA LEU A 641 31.89 -3.14 -31.49
C LEU A 641 33.35 -2.68 -31.51
N ALA A 642 34.25 -3.48 -32.07
CA ALA A 642 35.67 -3.16 -32.18
C ALA A 642 35.94 -1.98 -33.13
N SER A 643 35.11 -1.77 -34.15
CA SER A 643 35.23 -0.62 -35.05
C SER A 643 34.75 0.69 -34.42
N MET A 644 33.80 0.62 -33.48
CA MET A 644 33.22 1.80 -32.83
C MET A 644 33.93 2.21 -31.53
N PHE A 645 34.43 1.26 -30.74
CA PHE A 645 35.00 1.50 -29.42
C PHE A 645 36.45 1.03 -29.33
N GLY A 646 37.29 1.76 -28.60
CA GLY A 646 38.71 1.41 -28.46
C GLY A 646 38.91 0.14 -27.60
N HIS A 647 39.91 -0.67 -27.94
CA HIS A 647 40.29 -1.81 -27.10
C HIS A 647 40.95 -1.36 -25.79
N TYR A 648 40.62 -2.04 -24.70
CA TYR A 648 41.31 -1.89 -23.44
C TYR A 648 42.72 -2.50 -23.54
N LYS A 649 43.75 -1.67 -23.46
CA LYS A 649 45.15 -2.09 -23.27
C LYS A 649 45.45 -1.93 -21.78
N GLY A 650 45.59 -3.04 -21.07
CA GLY A 650 45.71 -3.10 -19.61
C GLY A 650 46.91 -2.34 -19.04
#